data_AF-A0A9P4WHP0-F1
#
_entry.id   AF-A0A9P4WHP0-F1
#
_cell.length_a   1.000
_cell.length_b   1.000
_cell.length_c   1.000
_cell.angle_alpha   90.00
_cell.angle_beta   90.00
_cell.angle_gamma   90.00
#
_symmetry.space_group_name_H-M   'P 1'
#
loop_
_entity.id
_entity.type
_entity.pdbx_description
1 polymer ?
#
loop_
_entity_poly.entity_id
_entity_poly.type
_entity_poly.pdbx_seq_one_letter_code
_entity_poly.pdbx_strand_id
1 'polypeptide(L)'
;MAARPNYVSKEEMERRMQTIRNSTDPQPSKRPSSIKSSTTARSDLVPPNMPEPTLGCQIAPNYDREQWPYNSDGDTTDTESEAESPAEDGPINDPLAIEKAETQRSRGITPALSKMHTQRSRRRSNAAPQPPAGFWHWQMAGVRLHVLKLWLRTNLILAVAIMAFLCLFWGALFRQNDNVKHLKILVVDFDGQISPYTSTTPFVGPFITRAINNMTEAGGIVPTYVFKSPEDFNNDPLEVREAVYDMHVWAAVVINANATALLDSAIRQGNASYDPAGACQVVYNTARDQTVASSYIVPSLTVLQKRAISTFGAAWILHLQDDLPNLRITDAPQALSPGIEFTTYDLRPFGPPIATPAVSIGLIYLIIISFFSFTFFLPIHMKYLSPKGHPPLLFHHLIAWRYIATVMSYFFLSLVYSFVSLAFLMPMSNQPASHVWPAKNANAYGRGTFVVYWMGNWVGMTAFGLASENVAMLLGTPWTALWLIFWVISNVTTGFYALDLAPNFYRWGYAWPMHNIVELTRSTLFDLQQSHVGRNFGILFAWVAVDTILFPVCCYFMRWNTARVKRNAAKAEADWNAKMEKERAEPSLMARVTTLGSIANRTALLLRLQELNKGESFIVQEIKLRTWWSLVIADNWCPSSLGLPRMLRADSTTNLPMDEPDFQQLSAADSTQYINRQNGLWAYHASLASIFALIQDINFILVANDIDGSMTGHVDMVAQRLLEWHDSLPSTMLMNDANLNTYRTKGHGGSLIALYFGYHYYSIILYFQFLNPSHQEIDKAATYANRAKQHALAFSRLLHTARSQKDCHVVYLVVAHLTVVSSSVLLHSLLFGDAAEVEEARTLLTLNFEALEELTTIDVCASQLLTRGYGSVKSSSSIGLESKKAATGVPLMNYSTFPSAASTDRRYSAHSSSSGAGKEVSRFCYWIY
;
A
#
# COMPACT_ATOMS: atom_id res chain seq x y z
N MET A 1 47.81 31.83 -21.12
CA MET A 1 46.68 32.78 -21.14
C MET A 1 45.88 32.65 -19.85
N ALA A 2 45.30 33.74 -19.35
CA ALA A 2 44.37 33.76 -18.21
C ALA A 2 42.90 33.64 -18.73
N ALA A 3 41.83 33.56 -17.93
CA ALA A 3 41.68 33.79 -16.48
C ALA A 3 40.48 33.00 -15.85
N ARG A 4 40.38 33.05 -14.51
CA ARG A 4 39.16 32.89 -13.68
C ARG A 4 38.58 34.30 -13.37
N PRO A 5 37.40 34.53 -12.71
CA PRO A 5 36.53 33.68 -11.88
C PRO A 5 35.08 33.61 -12.47
N ASN A 6 33.91 33.67 -11.80
CA ASN A 6 33.50 33.97 -10.41
C ASN A 6 32.10 33.41 -10.02
N TYR A 7 31.73 33.58 -8.73
CA TYR A 7 30.40 33.36 -8.15
C TYR A 7 29.40 34.51 -8.45
N VAL A 8 28.11 34.26 -8.21
CA VAL A 8 27.01 35.25 -8.18
C VAL A 8 26.48 35.41 -6.75
N SER A 9 26.16 36.64 -6.31
CA SER A 9 25.73 36.98 -4.94
C SER A 9 24.20 37.07 -4.77
N LYS A 10 23.73 37.25 -3.52
CA LYS A 10 22.30 37.36 -3.17
C LYS A 10 21.61 38.65 -3.63
N GLU A 11 22.37 39.69 -3.97
CA GLU A 11 21.85 41.07 -4.09
C GLU A 11 20.97 41.30 -5.33
N GLU A 12 21.03 40.43 -6.34
CA GLU A 12 20.22 40.51 -7.55
C GLU A 12 18.72 40.26 -7.27
N MET A 13 18.40 39.52 -6.19
CA MET A 13 17.03 39.09 -5.90
C MET A 13 16.22 40.12 -5.10
N GLU A 14 16.87 40.90 -4.23
CA GLU A 14 16.20 41.89 -3.38
C GLU A 14 15.80 43.15 -4.16
N ARG A 15 16.60 43.56 -5.16
CA ARG A 15 16.34 44.75 -6.00
C ARG A 15 15.02 44.68 -6.80
N ARG A 16 14.41 43.50 -6.96
CA ARG A 16 13.13 43.33 -7.67
C ARG A 16 11.88 43.45 -6.79
N MET A 17 12.01 43.50 -5.47
CA MET A 17 10.84 43.65 -4.57
C MET A 17 10.54 45.09 -4.12
N GLN A 18 11.41 46.07 -4.45
CA GLN A 18 11.33 47.44 -3.91
C GLN A 18 10.62 48.47 -4.81
N THR A 19 10.21 48.12 -6.02
CA THR A 19 9.71 49.09 -7.02
C THR A 19 8.18 49.28 -7.06
N ILE A 20 7.41 48.65 -6.15
CA ILE A 20 5.94 48.81 -6.06
C ILE A 20 5.51 49.14 -4.62
N ARG A 21 6.13 50.16 -4.02
CA ARG A 21 5.71 50.75 -2.74
C ARG A 21 6.19 52.20 -2.63
N ASN A 22 5.30 53.17 -2.97
CA ASN A 22 5.22 54.59 -2.54
C ASN A 22 4.95 55.61 -3.68
N SER A 23 3.67 55.93 -3.92
CA SER A 23 3.19 57.25 -4.40
C SER A 23 1.67 57.34 -4.17
N THR A 24 1.22 57.71 -2.96
CA THR A 24 0.89 59.08 -2.47
C THR A 24 -0.59 59.46 -2.62
N ASP A 25 -1.26 59.59 -1.47
CA ASP A 25 -2.60 60.16 -1.24
C ASP A 25 -2.56 61.72 -1.37
N PRO A 26 -3.69 62.46 -1.55
CA PRO A 26 -4.53 62.80 -0.39
C PRO A 26 -6.06 63.03 -0.60
N GLN A 27 -6.80 62.87 0.51
CA GLN A 27 -8.17 63.35 0.85
C GLN A 27 -8.32 64.91 0.79
N PRO A 28 -9.53 65.54 0.76
CA PRO A 28 -10.65 65.20 1.66
C PRO A 28 -12.15 65.45 1.29
N SER A 29 -13.02 64.69 1.96
CA SER A 29 -14.35 65.06 2.51
C SER A 29 -15.56 65.47 1.63
N LYS A 30 -16.68 64.73 1.77
CA LYS A 30 -18.05 65.28 2.00
C LYS A 30 -19.11 64.19 2.31
N ARG A 31 -20.19 64.60 2.99
CA ARG A 31 -21.51 63.93 3.24
C ARG A 31 -22.59 65.00 2.95
N PRO A 32 -23.92 64.71 2.86
CA PRO A 32 -24.69 63.53 3.29
C PRO A 32 -25.24 62.73 2.05
N SER A 33 -26.41 62.09 1.91
CA SER A 33 -27.68 62.11 2.68
C SER A 33 -28.57 60.86 2.52
N SER A 34 -29.65 60.84 3.31
CA SER A 34 -30.73 59.83 3.44
C SER A 34 -31.91 59.99 2.46
N ILE A 35 -32.74 58.93 2.28
CA ILE A 35 -34.20 58.90 2.63
C ILE A 35 -34.89 57.54 2.28
N LYS A 36 -35.69 57.00 3.24
CA LYS A 36 -36.89 56.09 3.14
C LYS A 36 -36.84 54.83 2.24
N SER A 37 -37.06 53.59 2.73
CA SER A 37 -38.32 52.94 3.21
C SER A 37 -39.41 52.77 2.12
N SER A 38 -40.07 51.61 1.90
CA SER A 38 -40.03 50.28 2.54
C SER A 38 -40.91 49.25 1.79
N THR A 39 -40.95 47.99 2.28
CA THR A 39 -42.09 47.03 2.19
C THR A 39 -42.10 45.97 1.06
N THR A 40 -42.63 44.78 1.43
CA THR A 40 -43.18 43.66 0.61
C THR A 40 -42.26 42.61 -0.08
N ALA A 41 -42.29 41.40 0.51
CA ALA A 41 -42.63 40.10 -0.12
C ALA A 41 -41.65 39.33 -1.04
N ARG A 42 -40.97 38.34 -0.42
CA ARG A 42 -41.19 36.89 -0.64
C ARG A 42 -41.24 36.34 -2.07
N SER A 43 -40.14 35.71 -2.53
CA SER A 43 -40.14 34.29 -2.93
C SER A 43 -38.72 33.73 -3.17
N ASP A 44 -38.67 32.41 -3.21
CA ASP A 44 -37.51 31.52 -3.19
C ASP A 44 -36.52 31.69 -4.37
N LEU A 45 -35.21 31.56 -4.09
CA LEU A 45 -34.16 31.43 -5.12
C LEU A 45 -33.13 30.37 -4.72
N VAL A 46 -33.02 29.33 -5.55
CA VAL A 46 -31.95 28.33 -5.52
C VAL A 46 -30.78 28.83 -6.38
N PRO A 47 -29.54 28.90 -5.86
CA PRO A 47 -28.34 29.14 -6.68
C PRO A 47 -27.85 27.85 -7.37
N PRO A 48 -27.17 27.94 -8.53
CA PRO A 48 -26.91 26.80 -9.40
C PRO A 48 -25.61 26.03 -9.11
N ASN A 49 -25.47 24.87 -9.78
CA ASN A 49 -24.28 24.01 -9.78
C ASN A 49 -23.01 24.73 -10.29
N MET A 50 -21.85 24.30 -9.79
CA MET A 50 -20.57 24.38 -10.50
C MET A 50 -20.03 22.96 -10.74
N PRO A 51 -19.28 22.71 -11.83
CA PRO A 51 -18.87 21.36 -12.23
C PRO A 51 -17.66 20.83 -11.43
N GLU A 52 -17.68 19.54 -11.09
CA GLU A 52 -16.49 18.84 -10.59
C GLU A 52 -15.55 18.44 -11.74
N PRO A 53 -14.22 18.55 -11.59
CA PRO A 53 -13.25 18.12 -12.60
C PRO A 53 -13.06 16.61 -12.61
N THR A 54 -13.16 16.00 -13.79
CA THR A 54 -12.99 14.55 -14.00
C THR A 54 -11.52 14.13 -13.94
N LEU A 55 -11.09 13.52 -12.83
CA LEU A 55 -9.82 12.78 -12.74
C LEU A 55 -10.04 11.27 -12.67
N GLY A 56 -9.59 10.54 -13.68
CA GLY A 56 -9.71 9.09 -13.75
C GLY A 56 -8.72 8.37 -12.82
N CYS A 57 -9.23 7.59 -11.88
CA CYS A 57 -8.44 6.65 -11.07
C CYS A 57 -9.23 5.37 -10.78
N GLN A 58 -9.14 4.38 -11.68
CA GLN A 58 -9.67 3.03 -11.45
C GLN A 58 -8.79 2.23 -10.47
N ILE A 59 -8.81 2.61 -9.19
CA ILE A 59 -8.15 1.86 -8.10
C ILE A 59 -9.14 1.60 -6.96
N ALA A 60 -10.14 0.75 -7.24
CA ALA A 60 -10.98 0.13 -6.24
C ALA A 60 -11.19 -1.35 -6.60
N PRO A 61 -10.86 -2.32 -5.73
CA PRO A 61 -11.21 -3.72 -5.97
C PRO A 61 -12.74 -3.90 -5.81
N ASN A 62 -13.38 -4.54 -6.78
CA ASN A 62 -14.82 -4.80 -6.75
C ASN A 62 -15.23 -5.59 -5.50
N TYR A 63 -16.11 -5.00 -4.70
CA TYR A 63 -16.94 -5.74 -3.75
C TYR A 63 -18.21 -6.20 -4.48
N ASP A 64 -18.26 -7.48 -4.85
CA ASP A 64 -19.44 -8.10 -5.47
C ASP A 64 -20.70 -7.91 -4.61
N ARG A 65 -21.63 -7.09 -5.10
CA ARG A 65 -23.04 -7.03 -4.63
C ARG A 65 -23.97 -6.95 -5.84
N GLU A 66 -24.35 -8.10 -6.36
CA GLU A 66 -25.44 -8.21 -7.34
C GLU A 66 -26.57 -9.08 -6.79
N GLN A 67 -27.76 -8.48 -6.63
CA GLN A 67 -28.98 -8.94 -7.30
C GLN A 67 -30.10 -7.89 -7.17
N TRP A 68 -30.84 -7.71 -8.26
CA TRP A 68 -31.85 -6.67 -8.48
C TRP A 68 -33.29 -7.18 -8.12
N PRO A 69 -34.35 -6.38 -8.30
CA PRO A 69 -34.98 -6.27 -9.63
C PRO A 69 -35.37 -4.83 -10.04
N TYR A 70 -35.79 -4.69 -11.30
CA TYR A 70 -36.27 -3.46 -11.96
C TYR A 70 -37.60 -2.93 -11.39
N ASN A 71 -37.81 -1.61 -11.50
CA ASN A 71 -38.79 -1.07 -12.46
C ASN A 71 -38.40 0.35 -12.89
N SER A 72 -38.93 0.81 -14.02
CA SER A 72 -38.46 2.01 -14.71
C SER A 72 -39.63 2.90 -15.17
N ASP A 73 -39.58 4.17 -14.76
CA ASP A 73 -40.16 5.31 -15.45
C ASP A 73 -39.06 6.41 -15.50
N GLY A 74 -38.88 7.18 -16.57
CA GLY A 74 -39.60 7.09 -17.85
C GLY A 74 -39.71 8.42 -18.59
N ASP A 75 -38.60 9.10 -18.89
CA ASP A 75 -38.59 10.11 -19.96
C ASP A 75 -37.21 10.23 -20.66
N THR A 76 -37.17 11.04 -21.71
CA THR A 76 -36.29 10.99 -22.88
C THR A 76 -35.48 12.31 -23.03
N THR A 77 -34.59 12.58 -24.00
CA THR A 77 -34.24 11.98 -25.31
C THR A 77 -32.71 11.99 -25.57
N ASP A 78 -32.29 11.27 -26.61
CA ASP A 78 -31.03 11.44 -27.37
C ASP A 78 -31.01 12.80 -28.14
N THR A 79 -30.02 13.24 -28.96
CA THR A 79 -28.89 12.60 -29.67
C THR A 79 -27.76 13.64 -29.95
N GLU A 80 -26.70 13.25 -30.68
CA GLU A 80 -25.52 14.07 -31.06
C GLU A 80 -25.70 14.94 -32.33
N SER A 81 -24.65 15.70 -32.68
CA SER A 81 -24.26 16.28 -33.99
C SER A 81 -24.60 17.76 -34.30
N GLU A 82 -24.09 18.25 -35.43
CA GLU A 82 -23.56 19.62 -35.61
C GLU A 82 -24.26 20.46 -36.70
N ALA A 83 -23.95 21.78 -36.67
CA ALA A 83 -23.87 22.73 -37.78
C ALA A 83 -25.14 23.40 -38.39
N GLU A 84 -25.08 24.74 -38.34
CA GLU A 84 -25.60 25.75 -39.30
C GLU A 84 -27.12 25.95 -39.50
N SER A 85 -27.44 27.03 -40.23
CA SER A 85 -28.69 27.80 -40.19
C SER A 85 -28.77 28.74 -41.41
N PRO A 86 -29.87 29.48 -41.69
CA PRO A 86 -31.31 29.22 -41.46
C PRO A 86 -32.16 29.43 -42.76
N ALA A 87 -33.45 29.06 -42.77
CA ALA A 87 -34.45 29.63 -43.70
C ALA A 87 -35.91 29.48 -43.20
N GLU A 88 -36.76 30.37 -43.68
CA GLU A 88 -38.08 30.82 -43.20
C GLU A 88 -39.32 29.91 -43.46
N ASP A 89 -40.44 30.34 -42.86
CA ASP A 89 -41.86 30.24 -43.28
C ASP A 89 -42.65 28.91 -43.37
N GLY A 90 -43.77 28.90 -42.63
CA GLY A 90 -45.08 28.50 -43.19
C GLY A 90 -45.81 27.31 -42.53
N PRO A 91 -46.98 27.51 -41.87
CA PRO A 91 -47.80 26.42 -41.29
C PRO A 91 -49.02 26.03 -42.16
N ILE A 92 -49.65 24.88 -41.86
CA ILE A 92 -51.13 24.70 -41.63
C ILE A 92 -51.55 23.20 -41.53
N ASN A 93 -52.23 22.86 -40.42
CA ASN A 93 -53.23 21.80 -40.14
C ASN A 93 -53.00 20.29 -40.49
N ASP A 94 -52.67 19.49 -39.47
CA ASP A 94 -53.54 18.47 -38.78
C ASP A 94 -54.80 17.86 -39.48
N PRO A 95 -55.32 16.66 -39.06
CA PRO A 95 -54.76 15.63 -38.16
C PRO A 95 -55.04 14.14 -38.56
N LEU A 96 -54.75 13.22 -37.62
CA LEU A 96 -55.32 11.87 -37.39
C LEU A 96 -54.88 10.63 -38.22
N ALA A 97 -54.20 9.75 -37.47
CA ALA A 97 -53.76 8.38 -37.75
C ALA A 97 -54.77 7.37 -38.36
N ILE A 98 -54.28 6.63 -39.36
CA ILE A 98 -54.69 5.27 -39.79
C ILE A 98 -53.38 4.51 -40.07
N GLU A 99 -52.93 3.59 -39.22
CA GLU A 99 -53.25 2.14 -39.19
C GLU A 99 -52.35 1.29 -40.12
N LYS A 100 -51.97 0.09 -39.64
CA LYS A 100 -51.29 -1.02 -40.36
C LYS A 100 -49.83 -0.79 -40.81
N ALA A 101 -49.09 -1.82 -41.22
CA ALA A 101 -48.83 -3.15 -40.61
C ALA A 101 -47.96 -4.00 -41.55
N GLU A 102 -46.90 -4.65 -41.05
CA GLU A 102 -46.29 -5.86 -41.65
C GLU A 102 -45.25 -6.46 -40.69
N THR A 103 -45.08 -7.79 -40.53
CA THR A 103 -45.96 -8.89 -40.94
C THR A 103 -45.98 -10.06 -39.93
N GLN A 104 -47.13 -10.73 -39.94
CA GLN A 104 -47.44 -12.13 -39.64
C GLN A 104 -46.29 -13.18 -39.66
N ARG A 105 -46.37 -14.36 -39.03
CA ARG A 105 -47.32 -14.97 -38.05
C ARG A 105 -46.93 -16.44 -37.80
N SER A 106 -46.99 -16.91 -36.56
CA SER A 106 -47.34 -18.31 -36.25
C SER A 106 -48.18 -18.37 -34.96
N ARG A 107 -48.98 -19.43 -34.77
CA ARG A 107 -49.97 -19.58 -33.68
C ARG A 107 -49.65 -20.83 -32.85
N GLY A 108 -49.87 -20.79 -31.53
CA GLY A 108 -49.48 -21.92 -30.65
C GLY A 108 -50.02 -21.96 -29.22
N ILE A 109 -51.31 -21.67 -29.00
CA ILE A 109 -52.16 -22.21 -27.89
C ILE A 109 -51.66 -22.09 -26.42
N THR A 110 -52.33 -21.24 -25.64
CA THR A 110 -52.44 -21.26 -24.15
C THR A 110 -53.58 -22.21 -23.71
N PRO A 111 -53.74 -22.66 -22.42
CA PRO A 111 -53.37 -21.93 -21.19
C PRO A 111 -52.89 -22.74 -19.94
N ALA A 112 -52.62 -21.94 -18.90
CA ALA A 112 -52.30 -22.18 -17.49
C ALA A 112 -52.72 -23.49 -16.75
N LEU A 113 -51.91 -23.84 -15.74
CA LEU A 113 -52.39 -24.42 -14.47
C LEU A 113 -51.69 -23.75 -13.25
N SER A 114 -52.25 -23.94 -12.05
CA SER A 114 -52.03 -23.11 -10.85
C SER A 114 -51.24 -23.81 -9.72
N LYS A 115 -50.97 -23.05 -8.64
CA LYS A 115 -50.46 -23.43 -7.28
C LYS A 115 -48.93 -23.42 -7.08
N MET A 116 -48.38 -23.05 -5.91
CA MET A 116 -48.99 -22.34 -4.76
C MET A 116 -47.96 -21.54 -3.92
N HIS A 117 -48.43 -20.38 -3.46
CA HIS A 117 -48.06 -19.64 -2.24
C HIS A 117 -46.99 -20.22 -1.28
N THR A 118 -45.93 -19.43 -0.98
CA THR A 118 -45.20 -19.52 0.30
C THR A 118 -44.73 -18.13 0.76
N GLN A 119 -45.67 -17.26 1.09
CA GLN A 119 -45.41 -15.86 1.46
C GLN A 119 -44.91 -15.75 2.92
N ARG A 120 -43.62 -15.99 3.18
CA ARG A 120 -43.05 -15.78 4.53
C ARG A 120 -42.32 -14.44 4.63
N SER A 121 -42.99 -13.47 5.26
CA SER A 121 -42.52 -12.10 5.49
C SER A 121 -41.13 -12.02 6.10
N ARG A 122 -40.29 -11.13 5.56
CA ARG A 122 -39.05 -10.68 6.21
C ARG A 122 -38.92 -9.15 6.07
N ARG A 123 -39.66 -8.41 6.91
CA ARG A 123 -39.48 -6.96 7.10
C ARG A 123 -37.99 -6.67 7.39
N ARG A 124 -37.26 -6.15 6.40
CA ARG A 124 -35.98 -5.49 6.64
C ARG A 124 -36.28 -4.11 7.25
N SER A 125 -35.51 -3.74 8.27
CA SER A 125 -35.51 -2.37 8.78
C SER A 125 -34.78 -1.48 7.78
N ASN A 126 -35.46 -0.46 7.25
CA ASN A 126 -34.81 0.62 6.50
C ASN A 126 -34.13 1.56 7.51
N ALA A 127 -32.93 1.20 7.96
CA ALA A 127 -32.03 2.16 8.58
C ALA A 127 -31.54 3.12 7.48
N ALA A 128 -31.63 4.43 7.74
CA ALA A 128 -31.08 5.43 6.82
C ALA A 128 -29.56 5.26 6.67
N PRO A 129 -28.98 5.53 5.48
CA PRO A 129 -27.54 5.53 5.33
C PRO A 129 -26.91 6.59 6.25
N GLN A 130 -25.83 6.22 6.92
CA GLN A 130 -25.05 7.15 7.75
C GLN A 130 -24.47 8.28 6.88
N PRO A 131 -24.45 9.54 7.35
CA PRO A 131 -23.84 10.63 6.60
C PRO A 131 -22.33 10.40 6.43
N PRO A 132 -21.72 10.85 5.32
CA PRO A 132 -20.29 10.67 5.06
C PRO A 132 -19.44 11.40 6.10
N ALA A 133 -18.68 10.64 6.90
CA ALA A 133 -17.80 11.18 7.92
C ALA A 133 -16.44 11.60 7.33
N GLY A 134 -15.93 12.77 7.73
CA GLY A 134 -14.61 13.25 7.32
C GLY A 134 -13.48 12.31 7.78
N PHE A 135 -12.35 12.30 7.05
CA PHE A 135 -11.24 11.35 7.25
C PHE A 135 -10.76 11.22 8.70
N TRP A 136 -10.70 12.33 9.44
CA TRP A 136 -10.24 12.38 10.84
C TRP A 136 -11.29 12.00 11.89
N HIS A 137 -12.56 11.79 11.52
CA HIS A 137 -13.64 11.47 12.45
C HIS A 137 -13.31 10.22 13.29
N TRP A 138 -13.73 10.20 14.57
CA TRP A 138 -13.35 9.17 15.54
C TRP A 138 -13.80 7.76 15.10
N GLN A 139 -14.99 7.63 14.51
CA GLN A 139 -15.52 6.38 13.95
C GLN A 139 -14.61 5.76 12.86
N MET A 140 -13.83 6.59 12.16
CA MET A 140 -12.92 6.14 11.11
C MET A 140 -11.54 5.72 11.65
N ALA A 141 -11.24 5.85 12.95
CA ALA A 141 -9.91 5.58 13.50
C ALA A 141 -9.42 4.14 13.25
N GLY A 142 -10.28 3.14 13.47
CA GLY A 142 -9.96 1.73 13.16
C GLY A 142 -9.73 1.48 11.66
N VAL A 143 -10.49 2.18 10.80
CA VAL A 143 -10.32 2.12 9.34
C VAL A 143 -8.99 2.76 8.92
N ARG A 144 -8.65 3.94 9.47
CA ARG A 144 -7.35 4.61 9.25
C ARG A 144 -6.19 3.70 9.59
N LEU A 145 -6.22 3.04 10.76
CA LEU A 145 -5.16 2.12 11.19
C LEU A 145 -5.05 0.88 10.29
N HIS A 146 -6.19 0.30 9.87
CA HIS A 146 -6.20 -0.83 8.93
C HIS A 146 -5.63 -0.44 7.56
N VAL A 147 -6.07 0.69 7.00
CA VAL A 147 -5.59 1.23 5.72
C VAL A 147 -4.11 1.56 5.79
N LEU A 148 -3.63 2.21 6.85
CA LEU A 148 -2.21 2.52 7.05
C LEU A 148 -1.35 1.25 7.10
N LYS A 149 -1.79 0.22 7.85
CA LYS A 149 -1.10 -1.08 7.93
C LYS A 149 -1.07 -1.80 6.58
N LEU A 150 -2.16 -1.76 5.82
CA LEU A 150 -2.25 -2.34 4.48
C LEU A 150 -1.35 -1.59 3.48
N TRP A 151 -1.42 -0.26 3.48
CA TRP A 151 -0.60 0.63 2.65
C TRP A 151 0.89 0.44 2.92
N LEU A 152 1.32 0.46 4.19
CA LEU A 152 2.73 0.28 4.56
C LEU A 152 3.25 -1.10 4.12
N ARG A 153 2.46 -2.17 4.32
CA ARG A 153 2.82 -3.52 3.87
C ARG A 153 2.97 -3.59 2.34
N THR A 154 2.04 -3.00 1.59
CA THR A 154 2.08 -3.00 0.12
C THR A 154 3.26 -2.18 -0.40
N ASN A 155 3.56 -1.01 0.18
CA ASN A 155 4.73 -0.22 -0.18
C ASN A 155 6.04 -0.95 0.13
N LEU A 156 6.14 -1.65 1.27
CA LEU A 156 7.34 -2.44 1.60
C LEU A 156 7.60 -3.56 0.59
N ILE A 157 6.55 -4.30 0.19
CA ILE A 157 6.65 -5.36 -0.82
C ILE A 157 7.05 -4.77 -2.18
N LEU A 158 6.42 -3.65 -2.57
CA LEU A 158 6.71 -2.98 -3.84
C LEU A 158 8.14 -2.41 -3.88
N ALA A 159 8.63 -1.82 -2.80
CA ALA A 159 9.99 -1.28 -2.70
C ALA A 159 11.05 -2.39 -2.80
N VAL A 160 10.87 -3.51 -2.09
CA VAL A 160 11.77 -4.67 -2.18
C VAL A 160 11.79 -5.27 -3.59
N ALA A 161 10.63 -5.40 -4.24
CA ALA A 161 10.53 -5.94 -5.59
C ALA A 161 11.11 -4.99 -6.66
N ILE A 162 10.82 -3.70 -6.59
CA ILE A 162 11.42 -2.68 -7.49
C ILE A 162 12.94 -2.65 -7.32
N MET A 163 13.45 -2.71 -6.08
CA MET A 163 14.89 -2.79 -5.83
C MET A 163 15.50 -4.04 -6.49
N ALA A 164 14.89 -5.22 -6.32
CA ALA A 164 15.36 -6.45 -6.95
C ALA A 164 15.35 -6.39 -8.49
N PHE A 165 14.32 -5.80 -9.10
CA PHE A 165 14.23 -5.67 -10.56
C PHE A 165 15.20 -4.61 -11.11
N LEU A 166 15.39 -3.49 -10.40
CA LEU A 166 16.40 -2.50 -10.77
C LEU A 166 17.82 -3.07 -10.65
N CYS A 167 18.11 -3.91 -9.65
CA CYS A 167 19.39 -4.60 -9.57
C CYS A 167 19.70 -5.47 -10.81
N LEU A 168 18.69 -6.02 -11.50
CA LEU A 168 18.90 -6.70 -12.79
C LEU A 168 19.37 -5.71 -13.86
N PHE A 169 18.76 -4.53 -13.98
CA PHE A 169 19.15 -3.49 -14.93
C PHE A 169 20.57 -2.97 -14.66
N TRP A 170 20.82 -2.48 -13.44
CA TRP A 170 22.13 -1.91 -13.06
C TRP A 170 23.26 -2.94 -13.13
N GLY A 171 22.98 -4.21 -12.78
CA GLY A 171 23.97 -5.29 -12.80
C GLY A 171 24.47 -5.67 -14.21
N ALA A 172 23.72 -5.38 -15.27
CA ALA A 172 24.15 -5.63 -16.65
C ALA A 172 25.25 -4.64 -17.07
N LEU A 173 25.15 -3.39 -16.63
CA LEU A 173 26.07 -2.30 -16.98
C LEU A 173 27.25 -2.17 -16.01
N PHE A 174 27.11 -2.64 -14.77
CA PHE A 174 28.09 -2.40 -13.68
C PHE A 174 29.53 -2.82 -13.98
N ARG A 175 29.75 -3.84 -14.84
CA ARG A 175 31.08 -4.29 -15.29
C ARG A 175 31.31 -4.15 -16.79
N GLN A 176 30.55 -3.27 -17.45
CA GLN A 176 30.61 -3.11 -18.91
C GLN A 176 32.04 -2.79 -19.40
N ASN A 177 32.76 -1.90 -18.70
CA ASN A 177 34.14 -1.54 -19.04
C ASN A 177 35.13 -2.73 -18.87
N ASP A 178 34.99 -3.54 -17.82
CA ASP A 178 35.82 -4.74 -17.59
C ASP A 178 35.62 -5.81 -18.67
N ASN A 179 34.44 -5.81 -19.29
CA ASN A 179 33.99 -6.78 -20.29
C ASN A 179 34.24 -6.32 -21.74
N VAL A 180 34.74 -5.10 -21.99
CA VAL A 180 35.04 -4.62 -23.37
C VAL A 180 36.01 -5.55 -24.11
N LYS A 181 36.89 -6.24 -23.38
CA LYS A 181 37.75 -7.32 -23.89
C LYS A 181 37.02 -8.50 -24.55
N HIS A 182 35.71 -8.68 -24.34
CA HIS A 182 34.92 -9.69 -25.06
C HIS A 182 34.59 -9.26 -26.49
N LEU A 183 34.60 -7.95 -26.78
CA LEU A 183 34.55 -7.44 -28.15
C LEU A 183 35.85 -7.81 -28.85
N LYS A 184 35.76 -8.66 -29.88
CA LYS A 184 36.91 -9.09 -30.68
C LYS A 184 37.02 -8.23 -31.94
N ILE A 185 38.18 -7.62 -32.13
CA ILE A 185 38.59 -7.01 -33.39
C ILE A 185 39.60 -7.95 -34.04
N LEU A 186 39.31 -8.38 -35.27
CA LEU A 186 40.20 -9.22 -36.06
C LEU A 186 41.36 -8.40 -36.63
N VAL A 187 42.54 -9.00 -36.74
CA VAL A 187 43.68 -8.43 -37.46
C VAL A 187 44.22 -9.49 -38.42
N VAL A 188 44.29 -9.16 -39.71
CA VAL A 188 44.86 -10.03 -40.74
C VAL A 188 45.90 -9.24 -41.53
N ASP A 189 47.10 -9.80 -41.64
CA ASP A 189 48.24 -9.19 -42.30
C ASP A 189 48.55 -9.93 -43.61
N PHE A 190 48.24 -9.33 -44.75
CA PHE A 190 48.52 -9.88 -46.08
C PHE A 190 49.83 -9.34 -46.68
N ASP A 191 50.56 -8.46 -45.98
CA ASP A 191 51.74 -7.76 -46.50
C ASP A 191 52.92 -8.72 -46.71
N GLY A 192 53.47 -8.74 -47.93
CA GLY A 192 54.55 -9.66 -48.34
C GLY A 192 54.17 -11.15 -48.41
N GLN A 193 52.92 -11.55 -48.12
CA GLN A 193 52.53 -12.96 -48.04
C GLN A 193 51.91 -13.51 -49.34
N ILE A 194 51.30 -12.67 -50.17
CA ILE A 194 50.68 -13.08 -51.45
C ILE A 194 51.64 -12.91 -52.64
N SER A 195 51.66 -13.88 -53.54
CA SER A 195 52.33 -13.78 -54.86
C SER A 195 51.70 -12.66 -55.71
N PRO A 196 52.48 -11.86 -56.48
CA PRO A 196 53.91 -12.00 -56.76
C PRO A 196 54.87 -11.31 -55.76
N TYR A 197 54.36 -10.75 -54.66
CA TYR A 197 55.11 -9.85 -53.78
C TYR A 197 55.81 -10.55 -52.60
N THR A 198 55.89 -11.88 -52.64
CA THR A 198 56.63 -12.74 -51.70
C THR A 198 58.15 -12.56 -51.74
N SER A 199 58.66 -11.72 -52.66
CA SER A 199 60.07 -11.37 -52.81
C SER A 199 60.49 -10.11 -52.04
N THR A 200 59.53 -9.29 -51.57
CA THR A 200 59.80 -8.08 -50.78
C THR A 200 59.65 -8.34 -49.29
N THR A 201 60.61 -7.89 -48.47
CA THR A 201 60.54 -7.99 -47.01
C THR A 201 59.44 -7.08 -46.45
N PRO A 202 58.40 -7.60 -45.75
CA PRO A 202 57.31 -6.77 -45.27
C PRO A 202 57.72 -5.89 -44.09
N PHE A 203 57.27 -4.63 -44.12
CA PHE A 203 57.53 -3.60 -43.11
C PHE A 203 56.23 -3.07 -42.49
N VAL A 204 55.25 -2.71 -43.33
CA VAL A 204 53.94 -2.17 -42.91
C VAL A 204 53.17 -3.18 -42.07
N GLY A 205 53.10 -4.44 -42.51
CA GLY A 205 52.49 -5.55 -41.76
C GLY A 205 53.00 -5.70 -40.33
N PRO A 206 54.31 -5.97 -40.14
CA PRO A 206 54.95 -6.03 -38.84
C PRO A 206 54.87 -4.72 -38.03
N PHE A 207 54.90 -3.55 -38.67
CA PHE A 207 54.79 -2.26 -37.98
C PHE A 207 53.41 -2.08 -37.34
N ILE A 208 52.32 -2.29 -38.09
CA ILE A 208 50.95 -2.17 -37.57
C ILE A 208 50.69 -3.22 -36.49
N THR A 209 51.15 -4.46 -36.70
CA THR A 209 51.06 -5.54 -35.70
C THR A 209 51.73 -5.14 -34.38
N ARG A 210 52.94 -4.55 -34.42
CA ARG A 210 53.61 -3.99 -33.23
C ARG A 210 52.85 -2.80 -32.63
N ALA A 211 52.27 -1.92 -33.45
CA ALA A 211 51.50 -0.78 -32.95
C ALA A 211 50.24 -1.21 -32.18
N ILE A 212 49.59 -2.30 -32.61
CA ILE A 212 48.43 -2.92 -31.93
C ILE A 212 48.86 -3.60 -30.62
N ASN A 213 49.98 -4.33 -30.61
CA ASN A 213 50.51 -4.93 -29.37
C ASN A 213 50.89 -3.83 -28.36
N ASN A 214 51.64 -2.81 -28.79
CA ASN A 214 52.00 -1.64 -27.98
C ASN A 214 50.79 -0.81 -27.50
N MET A 215 49.60 -1.01 -28.08
CA MET A 215 48.33 -0.42 -27.63
C MET A 215 47.59 -1.32 -26.64
N THR A 216 47.67 -2.63 -26.82
CA THR A 216 47.07 -3.63 -25.93
C THR A 216 47.85 -3.73 -24.61
N GLU A 217 49.19 -3.73 -24.68
CA GLU A 217 50.10 -3.75 -23.52
C GLU A 217 50.04 -2.47 -22.67
N ALA A 218 49.72 -1.33 -23.28
CA ALA A 218 49.50 -0.07 -22.56
C ALA A 218 48.23 -0.10 -21.68
N GLY A 219 47.33 -1.06 -21.91
CA GLY A 219 46.10 -1.24 -21.16
C GLY A 219 45.04 -0.16 -21.40
N GLY A 220 43.99 -0.19 -20.57
CA GLY A 220 42.83 0.70 -20.67
C GLY A 220 41.59 -0.02 -21.20
N ILE A 221 40.57 0.76 -21.58
CA ILE A 221 39.27 0.25 -22.04
C ILE A 221 39.35 0.01 -23.56
N VAL A 222 40.01 -1.09 -23.95
CA VAL A 222 40.19 -1.49 -25.35
C VAL A 222 39.54 -2.86 -25.65
N PRO A 223 38.94 -3.06 -26.84
CA PRO A 223 38.59 -4.38 -27.35
C PRO A 223 39.80 -5.31 -27.47
N THR A 224 39.58 -6.62 -27.48
CA THR A 224 40.67 -7.59 -27.72
C THR A 224 40.96 -7.67 -29.22
N TYR A 225 42.19 -7.33 -29.61
CA TYR A 225 42.69 -7.59 -30.95
C TYR A 225 43.12 -9.05 -31.08
N VAL A 226 42.67 -9.72 -32.15
CA VAL A 226 42.91 -11.14 -32.42
C VAL A 226 43.58 -11.28 -33.79
N PHE A 227 44.83 -11.69 -33.81
CA PHE A 227 45.60 -11.93 -35.03
C PHE A 227 45.25 -13.30 -35.65
N LYS A 228 45.13 -13.35 -36.98
CA LYS A 228 44.94 -14.58 -37.78
C LYS A 228 45.82 -14.57 -39.03
N SER A 229 46.10 -15.76 -39.56
CA SER A 229 46.80 -15.94 -40.85
C SER A 229 45.87 -15.57 -42.02
N PRO A 230 46.37 -14.99 -43.12
CA PRO A 230 45.67 -14.95 -44.42
C PRO A 230 45.11 -16.29 -44.89
N GLU A 231 45.75 -17.40 -44.52
CA GLU A 231 45.35 -18.76 -44.88
C GLU A 231 43.98 -19.15 -44.29
N ASP A 232 43.58 -18.55 -43.15
CA ASP A 232 42.25 -18.74 -42.55
C ASP A 232 41.10 -18.17 -43.39
N PHE A 233 41.43 -17.38 -44.44
CA PHE A 233 40.51 -16.62 -45.29
C PHE A 233 40.86 -16.77 -46.77
N ASN A 234 41.39 -17.95 -47.17
CA ASN A 234 41.79 -18.30 -48.54
C ASN A 234 42.76 -17.31 -49.23
N ASN A 235 43.44 -16.46 -48.45
CA ASN A 235 44.23 -15.30 -48.90
C ASN A 235 43.43 -14.16 -49.56
N ASP A 236 42.11 -14.07 -49.35
CA ASP A 236 41.26 -12.98 -49.85
C ASP A 236 40.86 -11.96 -48.74
N PRO A 237 41.28 -10.69 -48.83
CA PRO A 237 40.76 -9.59 -48.01
C PRO A 237 39.23 -9.44 -47.98
N LEU A 238 38.51 -9.95 -48.98
CA LEU A 238 37.05 -9.89 -49.06
C LEU A 238 36.36 -10.89 -48.12
N GLU A 239 36.91 -12.09 -47.93
CA GLU A 239 36.41 -13.06 -46.92
C GLU A 239 36.53 -12.50 -45.50
N VAL A 240 37.57 -11.70 -45.23
CA VAL A 240 37.72 -10.98 -43.96
C VAL A 240 36.59 -9.96 -43.73
N ARG A 241 36.03 -9.38 -44.80
CA ARG A 241 34.84 -8.52 -44.70
C ARG A 241 33.57 -9.33 -44.47
N GLU A 242 33.43 -10.47 -45.13
CA GLU A 242 32.28 -11.37 -44.91
C GLU A 242 32.26 -11.90 -43.46
N ALA A 243 33.41 -12.20 -42.86
CA ALA A 243 33.51 -12.53 -41.43
C ALA A 243 33.05 -11.41 -40.47
N VAL A 244 33.10 -10.14 -40.89
CA VAL A 244 32.51 -8.99 -40.14
C VAL A 244 31.01 -8.88 -40.41
N TYR A 245 30.56 -9.11 -41.64
CA TYR A 245 29.13 -9.15 -42.01
C TYR A 245 28.37 -10.22 -41.23
N ASP A 246 28.94 -11.43 -41.17
CA ASP A 246 28.45 -12.61 -40.45
C ASP A 246 28.45 -12.47 -38.92
N MET A 247 28.89 -11.32 -38.39
CA MET A 247 28.98 -11.01 -36.96
C MET A 247 29.94 -11.88 -36.13
N HIS A 248 30.76 -12.74 -36.75
CA HIS A 248 31.79 -13.54 -36.06
C HIS A 248 32.77 -12.67 -35.24
N VAL A 249 33.02 -11.45 -35.71
CA VAL A 249 33.81 -10.41 -35.03
C VAL A 249 33.09 -9.06 -35.08
N TRP A 250 33.50 -8.11 -34.23
CA TRP A 250 32.88 -6.78 -34.16
C TRP A 250 33.48 -5.77 -35.16
N ALA A 251 34.74 -5.96 -35.53
CA ALA A 251 35.44 -5.24 -36.60
C ALA A 251 36.64 -6.08 -37.08
N ALA A 252 37.24 -5.67 -38.20
CA ALA A 252 38.53 -6.16 -38.67
C ALA A 252 39.47 -5.00 -39.07
N VAL A 253 40.77 -5.21 -38.85
CA VAL A 253 41.86 -4.42 -39.43
C VAL A 253 42.58 -5.32 -40.43
N VAL A 254 42.55 -4.92 -41.69
CA VAL A 254 43.16 -5.66 -42.80
C VAL A 254 44.34 -4.86 -43.31
N ILE A 255 45.54 -5.43 -43.24
CA ILE A 255 46.72 -4.84 -43.87
C ILE A 255 46.78 -5.38 -45.29
N ASN A 256 46.72 -4.50 -46.29
CA ASN A 256 46.52 -4.95 -47.66
C ASN A 256 47.74 -5.70 -48.19
N ALA A 257 47.46 -6.67 -49.07
CA ALA A 257 48.51 -7.31 -49.84
C ALA A 257 49.35 -6.24 -50.56
N ASN A 258 50.66 -6.44 -50.57
CA ASN A 258 51.62 -5.61 -51.29
C ASN A 258 51.80 -4.18 -50.72
N ALA A 259 51.29 -3.89 -49.51
CA ALA A 259 51.37 -2.56 -48.91
C ALA A 259 52.81 -2.02 -48.81
N THR A 260 53.77 -2.83 -48.35
CA THR A 260 55.19 -2.45 -48.31
C THR A 260 55.78 -2.32 -49.72
N ALA A 261 55.47 -3.24 -50.63
CA ALA A 261 56.02 -3.23 -51.99
C ALA A 261 55.55 -2.01 -52.82
N LEU A 262 54.28 -1.61 -52.67
CA LEU A 262 53.74 -0.41 -53.30
C LEU A 262 54.35 0.86 -52.70
N LEU A 263 54.58 0.89 -51.38
CA LEU A 263 55.22 2.02 -50.70
C LEU A 263 56.69 2.19 -51.10
N ASP A 264 57.47 1.11 -51.07
CA ASP A 264 58.88 1.11 -51.46
C ASP A 264 59.07 1.47 -52.94
N SER A 265 58.27 0.86 -53.84
CA SER A 265 58.30 1.21 -55.26
C SER A 265 57.86 2.66 -55.52
N ALA A 266 56.94 3.23 -54.73
CA ALA A 266 56.56 4.63 -54.87
C ALA A 266 57.73 5.58 -54.62
N ILE A 267 58.53 5.33 -53.59
CA ILE A 267 59.67 6.18 -53.22
C ILE A 267 60.89 5.92 -54.11
N ARG A 268 61.20 4.65 -54.46
CA ARG A 268 62.35 4.32 -55.33
C ARG A 268 62.11 4.72 -56.79
N GLN A 269 60.89 4.53 -57.30
CA GLN A 269 60.57 4.78 -58.71
C GLN A 269 59.98 6.16 -58.96
N GLY A 270 59.48 6.85 -57.93
CA GLY A 270 58.83 8.16 -58.05
C GLY A 270 57.38 8.06 -58.54
N ASN A 271 56.60 7.12 -58.01
CA ASN A 271 55.21 6.89 -58.43
C ASN A 271 54.25 7.90 -57.76
N ALA A 272 54.06 9.04 -58.42
CA ALA A 272 53.11 10.08 -58.00
C ALA A 272 51.66 9.58 -57.79
N SER A 273 51.27 8.45 -58.40
CA SER A 273 49.93 7.87 -58.28
C SER A 273 49.74 6.95 -57.06
N TYR A 274 50.72 6.86 -56.15
CA TYR A 274 50.56 6.11 -54.90
C TYR A 274 49.56 6.79 -53.95
N ASP A 275 48.60 6.02 -53.44
CA ASP A 275 47.61 6.44 -52.44
C ASP A 275 47.89 5.76 -51.08
N PRO A 276 48.30 6.51 -50.03
CA PRO A 276 48.49 5.97 -48.69
C PRO A 276 47.26 5.25 -48.11
N ALA A 277 46.04 5.65 -48.47
CA ALA A 277 44.80 5.02 -47.97
C ALA A 277 44.63 3.58 -48.48
N GLY A 278 45.36 3.20 -49.53
CA GLY A 278 45.46 1.84 -50.04
C GLY A 278 46.33 0.90 -49.19
N ALA A 279 47.04 1.37 -48.16
CA ALA A 279 47.91 0.52 -47.34
C ALA A 279 47.16 -0.38 -46.36
N CYS A 280 46.09 0.11 -45.73
CA CYS A 280 45.31 -0.62 -44.73
C CYS A 280 43.80 -0.38 -44.89
N GLN A 281 42.99 -1.33 -44.43
CA GLN A 281 41.54 -1.20 -44.32
C GLN A 281 41.08 -1.39 -42.87
N VAL A 282 40.05 -0.65 -42.47
CA VAL A 282 39.29 -0.86 -41.24
C VAL A 282 37.85 -1.18 -41.61
N VAL A 283 37.33 -2.31 -41.16
CA VAL A 283 36.02 -2.84 -41.55
C VAL A 283 35.16 -3.05 -40.31
N TYR A 284 33.96 -2.48 -40.26
CA TYR A 284 33.00 -2.69 -39.17
C TYR A 284 31.55 -2.61 -39.67
N ASN A 285 30.59 -2.76 -38.75
CA ASN A 285 29.16 -2.67 -39.04
C ASN A 285 28.46 -1.90 -37.90
N THR A 286 28.03 -0.66 -38.16
CA THR A 286 27.35 0.16 -37.15
C THR A 286 25.91 -0.29 -36.89
N ALA A 287 25.24 -0.89 -37.88
CA ALA A 287 23.86 -1.34 -37.74
C ALA A 287 23.67 -2.56 -36.82
N ARG A 288 24.72 -3.37 -36.59
CA ARG A 288 24.74 -4.47 -35.60
C ARG A 288 24.32 -3.96 -34.21
N ASP A 289 25.04 -2.96 -33.70
CA ASP A 289 24.66 -2.19 -32.51
C ASP A 289 25.32 -0.80 -32.52
N GLN A 290 24.50 0.23 -32.71
CA GLN A 290 24.95 1.61 -32.81
C GLN A 290 25.67 2.08 -31.54
N THR A 291 25.22 1.65 -30.35
CA THR A 291 25.78 2.09 -29.07
C THR A 291 27.15 1.47 -28.83
N VAL A 292 27.32 0.16 -29.07
CA VAL A 292 28.63 -0.51 -28.94
C VAL A 292 29.61 -0.03 -30.00
N ALA A 293 29.16 0.12 -31.25
CA ALA A 293 29.99 0.60 -32.35
C ALA A 293 30.55 1.99 -32.07
N SER A 294 29.69 2.94 -31.67
CA SER A 294 30.09 4.33 -31.40
C SER A 294 30.86 4.52 -30.09
N SER A 295 30.60 3.71 -29.06
CA SER A 295 31.23 3.89 -27.73
C SER A 295 32.57 3.18 -27.56
N TYR A 296 32.79 2.05 -28.25
CA TYR A 296 33.98 1.20 -28.03
C TYR A 296 34.75 0.88 -29.31
N ILE A 297 34.07 0.48 -30.39
CA ILE A 297 34.72 0.00 -31.61
C ILE A 297 35.37 1.16 -32.40
N VAL A 298 34.56 2.14 -32.83
CA VAL A 298 35.05 3.28 -33.62
C VAL A 298 36.10 4.12 -32.86
N PRO A 299 35.96 4.42 -31.54
CA PRO A 299 37.00 5.10 -30.79
C PRO A 299 38.32 4.33 -30.73
N SER A 300 38.31 3.01 -30.49
CA SER A 300 39.55 2.20 -30.45
C SER A 300 40.26 2.18 -31.81
N LEU A 301 39.49 2.01 -32.89
CA LEU A 301 40.02 2.05 -34.26
C LEU A 301 40.57 3.44 -34.61
N THR A 302 39.89 4.52 -34.20
CA THR A 302 40.37 5.91 -34.39
C THR A 302 41.68 6.18 -33.64
N VAL A 303 41.84 5.64 -32.43
CA VAL A 303 43.08 5.74 -31.64
C VAL A 303 44.21 4.96 -32.31
N LEU A 304 43.94 3.74 -32.78
CA LEU A 304 44.90 2.93 -33.53
C LEU A 304 45.37 3.65 -34.80
N GLN A 305 44.45 4.13 -35.64
CA GLN A 305 44.76 4.88 -36.86
C GLN A 305 45.68 6.07 -36.56
N LYS A 306 45.31 6.92 -35.60
CA LYS A 306 46.10 8.10 -35.22
C LYS A 306 47.48 7.73 -34.68
N ARG A 307 47.60 6.69 -33.85
CA ARG A 307 48.88 6.25 -33.28
C ARG A 307 49.80 5.64 -34.34
N ALA A 308 49.25 4.84 -35.26
CA ALA A 308 50.01 4.25 -36.36
C ALA A 308 50.56 5.35 -37.29
N ILE A 309 49.68 6.21 -37.84
CA ILE A 309 50.07 7.26 -38.80
C ILE A 309 51.10 8.23 -38.19
N SER A 310 50.89 8.68 -36.94
CA SER A 310 51.81 9.64 -36.28
C SER A 310 53.17 9.06 -35.89
N THR A 311 53.34 7.73 -35.88
CA THR A 311 54.63 7.08 -35.57
C THR A 311 55.28 6.41 -36.78
N PHE A 312 54.53 6.17 -37.86
CA PHE A 312 55.01 5.49 -39.06
C PHE A 312 56.17 6.22 -39.73
N GLY A 313 56.01 7.52 -40.04
CA GLY A 313 57.03 8.28 -40.78
C GLY A 313 58.41 8.26 -40.13
N ALA A 314 58.49 8.29 -38.79
CA ALA A 314 59.77 8.18 -38.07
C ALA A 314 60.40 6.79 -38.18
N ALA A 315 59.61 5.73 -38.07
CA ALA A 315 60.08 4.35 -38.24
C ALA A 315 60.48 4.06 -39.71
N TRP A 316 59.78 4.65 -40.66
CA TRP A 316 60.01 4.49 -42.10
C TRP A 316 61.27 5.23 -42.56
N ILE A 317 61.50 6.47 -42.09
CA ILE A 317 62.77 7.19 -42.33
C ILE A 317 63.97 6.42 -41.79
N LEU A 318 63.84 5.78 -40.61
CA LEU A 318 64.91 4.94 -40.05
C LEU A 318 65.16 3.66 -40.86
N HIS A 319 64.12 3.08 -41.49
CA HIS A 319 64.28 1.93 -42.38
C HIS A 319 64.93 2.30 -43.71
N LEU A 320 64.65 3.50 -44.22
CA LEU A 320 65.20 4.02 -45.48
C LEU A 320 66.60 4.65 -45.35
N GLN A 321 67.17 4.70 -44.15
CA GLN A 321 68.34 5.53 -43.82
C GLN A 321 69.56 5.31 -44.75
N ASP A 322 69.84 4.05 -45.10
CA ASP A 322 71.01 3.69 -45.92
C ASP A 322 70.82 3.98 -47.42
N ASP A 323 69.56 4.10 -47.88
CA ASP A 323 69.19 4.30 -49.28
C ASP A 323 68.82 5.75 -49.64
N LEU A 324 68.67 6.64 -48.64
CA LEU A 324 68.23 8.05 -48.77
C LEU A 324 68.68 8.80 -50.04
N PRO A 325 69.96 8.81 -50.47
CA PRO A 325 70.38 9.57 -51.66
C PRO A 325 69.83 9.04 -53.00
N ASN A 326 69.29 7.81 -53.04
CA ASN A 326 68.75 7.19 -54.25
C ASN A 326 67.21 7.34 -54.38
N LEU A 327 66.56 8.02 -53.44
CA LEU A 327 65.10 8.05 -53.31
C LEU A 327 64.46 9.24 -54.03
N ARG A 328 63.42 8.99 -54.83
CA ARG A 328 62.67 10.00 -55.61
C ARG A 328 61.56 10.68 -54.79
N ILE A 329 61.92 11.15 -53.59
CA ILE A 329 60.99 11.71 -52.59
C ILE A 329 60.20 12.91 -53.14
N THR A 330 60.79 13.70 -54.04
CA THR A 330 60.15 14.85 -54.70
C THR A 330 58.92 14.47 -55.52
N ASP A 331 58.88 13.23 -56.02
CA ASP A 331 57.95 12.80 -57.05
C ASP A 331 56.77 12.02 -56.44
N ALA A 332 56.92 11.54 -55.20
CA ALA A 332 55.88 10.86 -54.42
C ALA A 332 55.95 11.23 -52.92
N PRO A 333 55.85 12.53 -52.54
CA PRO A 333 56.04 12.98 -51.16
C PRO A 333 55.03 12.35 -50.17
N GLN A 334 53.83 11.99 -50.63
CA GLN A 334 52.81 11.33 -49.82
C GLN A 334 53.23 9.93 -49.31
N ALA A 335 54.15 9.26 -50.02
CA ALA A 335 54.72 7.98 -49.60
C ALA A 335 55.76 8.13 -48.47
N LEU A 336 56.27 9.34 -48.21
CA LEU A 336 57.09 9.62 -47.02
C LEU A 336 56.24 10.09 -45.83
N SER A 337 55.23 10.94 -46.09
CA SER A 337 54.32 11.47 -45.07
C SER A 337 52.94 11.76 -45.69
N PRO A 338 51.86 11.08 -45.26
CA PRO A 338 51.76 10.17 -44.10
C PRO A 338 52.41 8.79 -44.31
N GLY A 339 52.76 8.42 -45.54
CA GLY A 339 53.29 7.10 -45.88
C GLY A 339 52.19 6.04 -45.97
N ILE A 340 51.49 5.79 -44.86
CA ILE A 340 50.34 4.88 -44.81
C ILE A 340 49.11 5.58 -44.22
N GLU A 341 47.92 5.15 -44.66
CA GLU A 341 46.63 5.56 -44.11
C GLU A 341 45.63 4.37 -44.17
N PHE A 342 44.45 4.52 -43.56
CA PHE A 342 43.47 3.45 -43.39
C PHE A 342 42.14 3.79 -44.07
N THR A 343 41.82 3.13 -45.18
CA THR A 343 40.46 3.20 -45.76
C THR A 343 39.45 2.58 -44.79
N THR A 344 38.39 3.31 -44.47
CA THR A 344 37.38 2.86 -43.48
C THR A 344 36.07 2.46 -44.16
N TYR A 345 35.62 1.22 -43.91
CA TYR A 345 34.44 0.60 -44.50
C TYR A 345 33.43 0.19 -43.42
N ASP A 346 32.36 0.97 -43.27
CA ASP A 346 31.16 0.55 -42.55
C ASP A 346 30.25 -0.23 -43.51
N LEU A 347 30.16 -1.56 -43.34
CA LEU A 347 29.45 -2.44 -44.27
C LEU A 347 27.94 -2.14 -44.32
N ARG A 348 27.36 -1.76 -43.17
CA ARG A 348 25.94 -1.37 -43.00
C ARG A 348 25.87 -0.22 -41.99
N PRO A 349 26.00 1.05 -42.45
CA PRO A 349 25.92 2.21 -41.58
C PRO A 349 24.49 2.42 -41.05
N PHE A 350 24.37 2.71 -39.77
CA PHE A 350 23.08 2.91 -39.12
C PHE A 350 22.40 4.22 -39.57
N GLY A 351 21.27 4.09 -40.25
CA GLY A 351 20.43 5.22 -40.67
C GLY A 351 19.24 4.77 -41.54
N PRO A 352 18.29 5.67 -41.83
CA PRO A 352 18.14 7.03 -41.31
C PRO A 352 17.79 7.08 -39.80
N PRO A 353 17.90 8.23 -39.11
CA PRO A 353 17.65 8.33 -37.67
C PRO A 353 16.27 7.85 -37.19
N ILE A 354 15.26 7.88 -38.06
CA ILE A 354 13.90 7.35 -37.79
C ILE A 354 13.87 5.81 -37.61
N ALA A 355 14.92 5.09 -37.98
CA ALA A 355 15.07 3.67 -37.63
C ALA A 355 15.30 3.45 -36.12
N THR A 356 15.82 4.45 -35.39
CA THR A 356 16.09 4.36 -33.93
C THR A 356 14.89 3.88 -33.12
N PRO A 357 13.70 4.51 -33.18
CA PRO A 357 12.52 4.00 -32.47
C PRO A 357 12.11 2.58 -32.92
N ALA A 358 12.27 2.23 -34.20
CA ALA A 358 11.87 0.92 -34.75
C ALA A 358 12.70 -0.26 -34.20
N VAL A 359 13.98 -0.05 -33.86
CA VAL A 359 14.89 -1.10 -33.37
C VAL A 359 15.33 -0.94 -31.90
N SER A 360 14.71 -0.02 -31.16
CA SER A 360 14.99 0.23 -29.75
C SER A 360 13.73 0.58 -28.95
N ILE A 361 13.59 1.81 -28.46
CA ILE A 361 12.57 2.27 -27.51
C ILE A 361 11.14 1.95 -27.96
N GLY A 362 10.86 1.98 -29.27
CA GLY A 362 9.54 1.64 -29.80
C GLY A 362 9.10 0.21 -29.51
N LEU A 363 10.03 -0.74 -29.34
CA LEU A 363 9.72 -2.13 -28.98
C LEU A 363 9.24 -2.25 -27.51
N ILE A 364 9.52 -1.26 -26.66
CA ILE A 364 8.89 -1.16 -25.33
C ILE A 364 7.39 -0.88 -25.47
N TYR A 365 6.99 -0.01 -26.42
CA TYR A 365 5.57 0.24 -26.68
C TYR A 365 4.85 -1.02 -27.18
N LEU A 366 5.54 -1.89 -27.93
CA LEU A 366 5.01 -3.18 -28.35
C LEU A 366 4.69 -4.09 -27.14
N ILE A 367 5.54 -4.15 -26.11
CA ILE A 367 5.19 -4.81 -24.83
C ILE A 367 3.98 -4.12 -24.18
N ILE A 368 4.02 -2.79 -24.03
CA ILE A 368 3.00 -2.02 -23.31
C ILE A 368 1.61 -2.19 -23.93
N ILE A 369 1.52 -2.10 -25.26
CA ILE A 369 0.28 -2.34 -26.02
C ILE A 369 -0.19 -3.79 -25.85
N SER A 370 0.73 -4.76 -25.91
CA SER A 370 0.39 -6.18 -25.72
C SER A 370 -0.18 -6.49 -24.33
N PHE A 371 0.30 -5.79 -23.29
CA PHE A 371 -0.17 -5.95 -21.91
C PHE A 371 -1.54 -5.29 -21.69
N PHE A 372 -1.70 -4.02 -22.11
CA PHE A 372 -2.94 -3.29 -21.84
C PHE A 372 -4.13 -3.80 -22.67
N SER A 373 -3.90 -4.45 -23.82
CA SER A 373 -4.97 -5.04 -24.65
C SER A 373 -5.90 -5.96 -23.84
N PHE A 374 -5.35 -6.82 -22.98
CA PHE A 374 -6.12 -7.70 -22.10
C PHE A 374 -7.10 -6.90 -21.23
N THR A 375 -6.67 -5.77 -20.68
CA THR A 375 -7.50 -4.92 -19.81
C THR A 375 -8.64 -4.27 -20.60
N PHE A 376 -8.42 -3.89 -21.86
CA PHE A 376 -9.46 -3.35 -22.74
C PHE A 376 -10.45 -4.42 -23.22
N PHE A 377 -10.01 -5.63 -23.52
CA PHE A 377 -10.87 -6.69 -24.04
C PHE A 377 -11.58 -7.52 -22.95
N LEU A 378 -11.04 -7.59 -21.74
CA LEU A 378 -11.65 -8.35 -20.63
C LEU A 378 -13.13 -7.98 -20.36
N PRO A 379 -13.56 -6.71 -20.30
CA PRO A 379 -14.98 -6.34 -20.14
C PRO A 379 -15.88 -6.85 -21.29
N ILE A 380 -15.35 -6.94 -22.50
CA ILE A 380 -16.06 -7.46 -23.68
C ILE A 380 -16.23 -8.98 -23.55
N HIS A 381 -15.17 -9.71 -23.17
CA HIS A 381 -15.26 -11.15 -22.91
C HIS A 381 -16.18 -11.49 -21.74
N MET A 382 -16.26 -10.64 -20.71
CA MET A 382 -17.15 -10.86 -19.56
C MET A 382 -18.65 -10.78 -19.90
N LYS A 383 -19.04 -10.09 -20.99
CA LYS A 383 -20.44 -10.08 -21.46
C LYS A 383 -20.97 -11.49 -21.71
N TYR A 384 -20.15 -12.40 -22.25
CA TYR A 384 -20.54 -13.80 -22.52
C TYR A 384 -20.80 -14.66 -21.26
N LEU A 385 -20.44 -14.17 -20.07
CA LEU A 385 -20.68 -14.85 -18.79
C LEU A 385 -21.85 -14.25 -18.01
N SER A 386 -22.09 -12.94 -18.12
CA SER A 386 -23.16 -12.23 -17.41
C SER A 386 -24.46 -12.23 -18.23
N PRO A 387 -25.50 -12.99 -17.86
CA PRO A 387 -26.66 -13.22 -18.73
C PRO A 387 -27.57 -11.99 -18.81
N LYS A 388 -27.30 -11.11 -19.79
CA LYS A 388 -28.17 -10.00 -20.18
C LYS A 388 -28.81 -10.32 -21.54
N GLY A 389 -29.93 -11.05 -21.51
CA GLY A 389 -30.71 -11.39 -22.71
C GLY A 389 -30.23 -12.60 -23.51
N HIS A 390 -29.14 -13.27 -23.10
CA HIS A 390 -28.62 -14.49 -23.75
C HIS A 390 -28.20 -15.55 -22.71
N PRO A 391 -28.17 -16.84 -23.07
CA PRO A 391 -27.59 -17.87 -22.23
C PRO A 391 -26.06 -17.68 -22.08
N PRO A 392 -25.46 -18.16 -20.97
CA PRO A 392 -24.00 -18.09 -20.78
C PRO A 392 -23.25 -19.02 -21.75
N LEU A 393 -22.11 -18.56 -22.26
CA LEU A 393 -21.32 -19.32 -23.23
C LEU A 393 -20.63 -20.54 -22.60
N LEU A 394 -20.56 -21.65 -23.34
CA LEU A 394 -19.80 -22.85 -22.92
C LEU A 394 -18.33 -22.51 -22.68
N PHE A 395 -17.77 -22.96 -21.56
CA PHE A 395 -16.44 -22.55 -21.10
C PHE A 395 -15.30 -22.88 -22.09
N HIS A 396 -15.41 -24.00 -22.82
CA HIS A 396 -14.44 -24.35 -23.87
C HIS A 396 -14.51 -23.37 -25.06
N HIS A 397 -15.72 -22.96 -25.46
CA HIS A 397 -15.93 -21.97 -26.52
C HIS A 397 -15.48 -20.57 -26.07
N LEU A 398 -15.63 -20.24 -24.79
CA LEU A 398 -15.09 -19.00 -24.21
C LEU A 398 -13.57 -18.95 -24.27
N ILE A 399 -12.87 -20.05 -23.94
CA ILE A 399 -11.40 -20.13 -24.06
C ILE A 399 -10.98 -19.96 -25.52
N ALA A 400 -11.59 -20.71 -26.44
CA ALA A 400 -11.29 -20.63 -27.86
C ALA A 400 -11.56 -19.22 -28.44
N TRP A 401 -12.72 -18.64 -28.14
CA TRP A 401 -13.07 -17.27 -28.53
C TRP A 401 -12.06 -16.24 -28.03
N ARG A 402 -11.69 -16.30 -26.75
CA ARG A 402 -10.76 -15.36 -26.14
C ARG A 402 -9.35 -15.48 -26.73
N TYR A 403 -8.83 -16.70 -26.92
CA TYR A 403 -7.55 -16.92 -27.57
C TYR A 403 -7.53 -16.39 -29.01
N ILE A 404 -8.55 -16.74 -29.81
CA ILE A 404 -8.66 -16.28 -31.21
C ILE A 404 -8.79 -14.76 -31.26
N ALA A 405 -9.62 -14.15 -30.41
CA ALA A 405 -9.79 -12.71 -30.32
C ALA A 405 -8.47 -12.00 -29.95
N THR A 406 -7.77 -12.43 -28.89
CA THR A 406 -6.47 -11.86 -28.48
C THR A 406 -5.46 -11.91 -29.63
N VAL A 407 -5.28 -13.07 -30.28
CA VAL A 407 -4.30 -13.23 -31.37
C VAL A 407 -4.67 -12.42 -32.62
N MET A 408 -5.97 -12.34 -32.98
CA MET A 408 -6.45 -11.48 -34.07
C MET A 408 -6.30 -9.99 -33.74
N SER A 409 -6.54 -9.58 -32.50
CA SER A 409 -6.27 -8.21 -32.05
C SER A 409 -4.80 -7.87 -32.14
N TYR A 410 -3.88 -8.78 -31.78
CA TYR A 410 -2.45 -8.56 -31.98
C TYR A 410 -2.06 -8.49 -33.46
N PHE A 411 -2.72 -9.22 -34.35
CA PHE A 411 -2.48 -9.13 -35.80
C PHE A 411 -2.78 -7.72 -36.33
N PHE A 412 -3.92 -7.13 -35.95
CA PHE A 412 -4.29 -5.76 -36.35
C PHE A 412 -3.48 -4.67 -35.61
N LEU A 413 -3.25 -4.82 -34.30
CA LEU A 413 -2.47 -3.84 -33.52
C LEU A 413 -1.00 -3.79 -33.95
N SER A 414 -0.39 -4.93 -34.27
CA SER A 414 0.97 -4.98 -34.82
C SER A 414 1.05 -4.44 -36.24
N LEU A 415 -0.02 -4.53 -37.05
CA LEU A 415 -0.08 -3.90 -38.38
C LEU A 415 -0.06 -2.38 -38.25
N VAL A 416 -0.94 -1.81 -37.41
CA VAL A 416 -0.99 -0.36 -37.16
C VAL A 416 0.34 0.14 -36.58
N TYR A 417 0.90 -0.56 -35.60
CA TYR A 417 2.23 -0.26 -35.03
C TYR A 417 3.33 -0.24 -36.10
N SER A 418 3.38 -1.26 -36.95
CA SER A 418 4.41 -1.37 -38.01
C SER A 418 4.21 -0.32 -39.10
N PHE A 419 2.96 0.06 -39.37
CA PHE A 419 2.60 1.11 -40.32
C PHE A 419 3.09 2.50 -39.88
N VAL A 420 3.23 2.77 -38.57
CA VAL A 420 3.84 4.03 -38.09
C VAL A 420 5.26 4.19 -38.65
N SER A 421 6.08 3.14 -38.63
CA SER A 421 7.45 3.19 -39.18
C SER A 421 7.45 3.50 -40.68
N LEU A 422 6.50 2.93 -41.44
CA LEU A 422 6.34 3.17 -42.87
C LEU A 422 5.83 4.59 -43.17
N ALA A 423 4.88 5.09 -42.37
CA ALA A 423 4.30 6.43 -42.51
C ALA A 423 5.32 7.54 -42.25
N PHE A 424 6.27 7.35 -41.33
CA PHE A 424 7.41 8.23 -41.12
C PHE A 424 8.58 7.97 -42.11
N LEU A 425 8.29 7.39 -43.28
CA LEU A 425 9.20 7.23 -44.42
C LEU A 425 10.48 6.42 -44.11
N MET A 426 10.41 5.46 -43.18
CA MET A 426 11.50 4.51 -42.98
C MET A 426 11.62 3.61 -44.24
N PRO A 427 12.82 3.48 -44.84
CA PRO A 427 12.98 2.77 -46.10
C PRO A 427 12.75 1.26 -45.93
N MET A 428 11.62 0.75 -46.43
CA MET A 428 11.24 -0.68 -46.35
C MET A 428 11.09 -1.36 -47.73
N SER A 429 11.71 -0.82 -48.77
CA SER A 429 11.57 -1.28 -50.16
C SER A 429 12.88 -1.42 -50.95
N ASN A 430 14.02 -1.05 -50.36
CA ASN A 430 15.33 -1.12 -51.00
C ASN A 430 15.81 -2.56 -51.12
N GLN A 431 16.61 -2.88 -52.14
CA GLN A 431 17.13 -4.23 -52.35
C GLN A 431 18.18 -4.63 -51.30
N PRO A 432 18.42 -5.94 -51.09
CA PRO A 432 19.61 -6.43 -50.40
C PRO A 432 20.88 -5.99 -51.13
N ALA A 433 22.00 -5.91 -50.42
CA ALA A 433 23.28 -5.50 -50.98
C ALA A 433 24.36 -6.57 -50.77
N SER A 434 25.50 -6.43 -51.46
CA SER A 434 26.65 -7.30 -51.24
C SER A 434 27.08 -7.28 -49.76
N HIS A 435 27.41 -8.45 -49.20
CA HIS A 435 27.91 -8.60 -47.83
C HIS A 435 29.29 -7.93 -47.64
N VAL A 436 30.07 -7.91 -48.73
CA VAL A 436 31.48 -7.50 -48.80
C VAL A 436 31.67 -5.99 -49.04
N TRP A 437 30.63 -5.28 -49.48
CA TRP A 437 30.70 -3.86 -49.83
C TRP A 437 29.76 -2.99 -49.00
N PRO A 438 30.17 -1.76 -48.60
CA PRO A 438 29.31 -0.80 -47.93
C PRO A 438 28.05 -0.48 -48.71
N ALA A 439 26.89 -0.53 -48.04
CA ALA A 439 25.61 -0.15 -48.64
C ALA A 439 24.78 0.67 -47.65
N LYS A 440 24.34 1.86 -48.08
CA LYS A 440 23.48 2.75 -47.28
C LYS A 440 22.02 2.37 -47.47
N ASN A 441 21.29 2.17 -46.37
CA ASN A 441 19.86 1.83 -46.36
C ASN A 441 19.53 0.57 -47.21
N ALA A 442 20.34 -0.49 -47.12
CA ALA A 442 20.03 -1.79 -47.72
C ALA A 442 19.09 -2.60 -46.81
N ASN A 443 18.19 -3.41 -47.41
CA ASN A 443 17.18 -4.15 -46.65
C ASN A 443 17.16 -5.63 -47.06
N ALA A 444 17.02 -6.55 -46.09
CA ALA A 444 17.20 -7.99 -46.31
C ALA A 444 16.18 -8.65 -47.26
N TYR A 445 15.02 -8.02 -47.50
CA TYR A 445 13.90 -8.64 -48.22
C TYR A 445 13.33 -7.78 -49.37
N GLY A 446 14.06 -6.76 -49.83
CA GLY A 446 13.58 -5.91 -50.92
C GLY A 446 12.24 -5.24 -50.57
N ARG A 447 11.28 -5.33 -51.50
CA ARG A 447 9.88 -4.90 -51.30
C ARG A 447 9.11 -5.72 -50.24
N GLY A 448 9.59 -6.89 -49.86
CA GLY A 448 8.98 -7.74 -48.83
C GLY A 448 9.27 -7.30 -47.39
N THR A 449 10.22 -6.39 -47.19
CA THR A 449 10.74 -6.00 -45.85
C THR A 449 9.64 -5.56 -44.89
N PHE A 450 8.68 -4.74 -45.34
CA PHE A 450 7.54 -4.32 -44.50
C PHE A 450 6.72 -5.51 -43.97
N VAL A 451 6.47 -6.53 -44.80
CA VAL A 451 5.68 -7.70 -44.41
C VAL A 451 6.44 -8.56 -43.39
N VAL A 452 7.74 -8.77 -43.59
CA VAL A 452 8.57 -9.52 -42.62
C VAL A 452 8.70 -8.77 -41.29
N TYR A 453 8.87 -7.43 -41.34
CA TYR A 453 8.89 -6.57 -40.16
C TYR A 453 7.57 -6.62 -39.39
N TRP A 454 6.43 -6.52 -40.09
CA TRP A 454 5.11 -6.67 -39.47
C TRP A 454 4.90 -8.07 -38.87
N MET A 455 5.24 -9.15 -39.58
CA MET A 455 5.12 -10.51 -39.04
C MET A 455 6.02 -10.72 -37.81
N GLY A 456 7.24 -10.16 -37.80
CA GLY A 456 8.10 -10.13 -36.61
C GLY A 456 7.44 -9.42 -35.42
N ASN A 457 6.87 -8.23 -35.66
CA ASN A 457 6.13 -7.47 -34.66
C ASN A 457 4.86 -8.20 -34.18
N TRP A 458 4.16 -8.93 -35.05
CA TRP A 458 2.98 -9.72 -34.69
C TRP A 458 3.32 -10.90 -33.78
N VAL A 459 4.31 -11.72 -34.16
CA VAL A 459 4.72 -12.89 -33.35
C VAL A 459 5.32 -12.41 -32.02
N GLY A 460 6.12 -11.34 -32.02
CA GLY A 460 6.61 -10.71 -30.79
C GLY A 460 5.49 -10.18 -29.89
N MET A 461 4.53 -9.43 -30.45
CA MET A 461 3.38 -8.91 -29.68
C MET A 461 2.53 -10.03 -29.09
N THR A 462 2.40 -11.15 -29.83
CA THR A 462 1.71 -12.36 -29.37
C THR A 462 2.48 -13.04 -28.23
N ALA A 463 3.81 -13.16 -28.31
CA ALA A 463 4.64 -13.72 -27.25
C ALA A 463 4.60 -12.87 -25.95
N PHE A 464 4.80 -11.55 -26.04
CA PHE A 464 4.72 -10.67 -24.87
C PHE A 464 3.31 -10.61 -24.27
N GLY A 465 2.30 -10.60 -25.13
CA GLY A 465 0.89 -10.45 -24.77
C GLY A 465 0.31 -11.69 -24.11
N LEU A 466 0.46 -12.88 -24.72
CA LEU A 466 -0.04 -14.12 -24.14
C LEU A 466 0.68 -14.47 -22.83
N ALA A 467 1.99 -14.28 -22.73
CA ALA A 467 2.72 -14.42 -21.46
C ALA A 467 2.14 -13.51 -20.36
N SER A 468 1.83 -12.26 -20.70
CA SER A 468 1.22 -11.30 -19.79
C SER A 468 -0.21 -11.68 -19.39
N GLU A 469 -1.03 -12.14 -20.33
CA GLU A 469 -2.40 -12.58 -20.09
C GLU A 469 -2.44 -13.90 -19.27
N ASN A 470 -1.50 -14.81 -19.50
CA ASN A 470 -1.28 -16.02 -18.71
C ASN A 470 -0.95 -15.68 -17.25
N VAL A 471 0.05 -14.84 -17.01
CA VAL A 471 0.43 -14.45 -15.63
C VAL A 471 -0.66 -13.59 -14.96
N ALA A 472 -1.40 -12.76 -15.71
CA ALA A 472 -2.55 -12.01 -15.19
C ALA A 472 -3.65 -12.93 -14.63
N MET A 473 -3.92 -14.06 -15.30
CA MET A 473 -4.87 -15.09 -14.83
C MET A 473 -4.39 -15.85 -13.59
N LEU A 474 -3.08 -15.99 -13.41
CA LEU A 474 -2.47 -16.69 -12.27
C LEU A 474 -2.36 -15.81 -11.02
N LEU A 475 -1.91 -14.55 -11.17
CA LEU A 475 -1.65 -13.64 -10.05
C LEU A 475 -2.88 -12.82 -9.62
N GLY A 476 -3.68 -12.37 -10.59
CA GLY A 476 -4.80 -11.45 -10.36
C GLY A 476 -4.37 -10.04 -9.91
N THR A 477 -5.37 -9.16 -9.74
CA THR A 477 -5.16 -7.79 -9.26
C THR A 477 -4.83 -7.77 -7.76
N PRO A 478 -3.93 -6.89 -7.29
CA PRO A 478 -3.16 -5.89 -8.04
C PRO A 478 -1.85 -6.43 -8.64
N TRP A 479 -1.45 -7.66 -8.35
CA TRP A 479 -0.10 -8.19 -8.59
C TRP A 479 0.31 -8.30 -10.06
N THR A 480 -0.66 -8.35 -10.99
CA THR A 480 -0.41 -8.22 -12.44
C THR A 480 0.44 -7.00 -12.81
N ALA A 481 0.33 -5.88 -12.09
CA ALA A 481 1.15 -4.69 -12.33
C ALA A 481 2.63 -4.92 -11.95
N LEU A 482 2.90 -5.76 -10.93
CA LEU A 482 4.26 -6.12 -10.55
C LEU A 482 4.92 -7.05 -11.57
N TRP A 483 4.13 -7.94 -12.20
CA TRP A 483 4.58 -8.71 -13.35
C TRP A 483 4.98 -7.81 -14.52
N LEU A 484 4.18 -6.79 -14.88
CA LEU A 484 4.55 -5.86 -15.95
C LEU A 484 5.92 -5.20 -15.71
N ILE A 485 6.18 -4.73 -14.49
CA ILE A 485 7.46 -4.09 -14.13
C ILE A 485 8.61 -5.08 -14.31
N PHE A 486 8.49 -6.32 -13.81
CA PHE A 486 9.50 -7.36 -14.03
C PHE A 486 9.69 -7.70 -15.52
N TRP A 487 8.59 -7.88 -16.24
CA TRP A 487 8.59 -8.35 -17.63
C TRP A 487 9.19 -7.31 -18.57
N VAL A 488 8.89 -6.03 -18.37
CA VAL A 488 9.53 -4.91 -19.10
C VAL A 488 11.00 -4.81 -18.72
N ILE A 489 11.35 -4.70 -17.43
CA ILE A 489 12.75 -4.45 -17.02
C ILE A 489 13.67 -5.59 -17.45
N SER A 490 13.28 -6.86 -17.26
CA SER A 490 14.11 -8.00 -17.65
C SER A 490 14.33 -8.06 -19.17
N ASN A 491 13.28 -7.88 -19.97
CA ASN A 491 13.38 -7.87 -21.44
C ASN A 491 14.16 -6.67 -21.98
N VAL A 492 13.97 -5.46 -21.43
CA VAL A 492 14.73 -4.27 -21.82
C VAL A 492 16.22 -4.44 -21.53
N THR A 493 16.55 -5.00 -20.36
CA THR A 493 17.94 -5.22 -19.92
C THR A 493 18.70 -6.18 -20.84
N THR A 494 18.05 -7.24 -21.35
CA THR A 494 18.69 -8.19 -22.26
C THR A 494 18.47 -7.91 -23.75
N GLY A 495 17.59 -6.96 -24.06
CA GLY A 495 17.18 -6.62 -25.42
C GLY A 495 18.06 -5.58 -26.10
N PHE A 496 18.28 -4.44 -25.43
CA PHE A 496 18.95 -3.28 -26.05
C PHE A 496 20.45 -3.18 -25.73
N TYR A 497 20.95 -3.93 -24.75
CA TYR A 497 22.37 -3.98 -24.42
C TYR A 497 23.01 -5.26 -24.95
N ALA A 498 24.17 -5.13 -25.60
CA ALA A 498 24.89 -6.28 -26.14
C ALA A 498 25.31 -7.25 -25.02
N LEU A 499 24.78 -8.48 -25.05
CA LEU A 499 25.04 -9.50 -24.04
C LEU A 499 26.52 -9.91 -23.93
N ASP A 500 27.32 -9.68 -24.98
CA ASP A 500 28.79 -9.82 -24.99
C ASP A 500 29.48 -8.97 -23.89
N LEU A 501 28.93 -7.77 -23.62
CA LEU A 501 29.43 -6.83 -22.61
C LEU A 501 28.81 -7.06 -21.22
N ALA A 502 27.71 -7.81 -21.13
CA ALA A 502 27.07 -8.13 -19.86
C ALA A 502 27.82 -9.27 -19.14
N PRO A 503 27.75 -9.35 -17.79
CA PRO A 503 28.23 -10.54 -17.07
C PRO A 503 27.55 -11.83 -17.58
N ASN A 504 28.27 -12.96 -17.58
CA ASN A 504 27.77 -14.25 -18.09
C ASN A 504 26.43 -14.74 -17.49
N PHE A 505 26.01 -14.18 -16.36
CA PHE A 505 24.67 -14.37 -15.80
C PHE A 505 23.55 -14.02 -16.81
N TYR A 506 23.70 -12.93 -17.57
CA TYR A 506 22.64 -12.40 -18.46
C TYR A 506 22.42 -13.22 -19.74
N ARG A 507 23.11 -14.35 -19.92
CA ARG A 507 22.94 -15.25 -21.08
C ARG A 507 21.55 -15.87 -21.20
N TRP A 508 20.72 -15.86 -20.14
CA TRP A 508 19.28 -16.18 -20.26
C TRP A 508 18.55 -15.20 -21.21
N GLY A 509 19.11 -14.02 -21.44
CA GLY A 509 18.61 -13.01 -22.37
C GLY A 509 18.43 -13.49 -23.81
N TYR A 510 19.28 -14.40 -24.30
CA TYR A 510 19.12 -14.99 -25.64
C TYR A 510 17.82 -15.78 -25.79
N ALA A 511 17.26 -16.31 -24.69
CA ALA A 511 15.98 -17.00 -24.69
C ALA A 511 14.77 -16.05 -24.52
N TRP A 512 14.97 -14.77 -24.18
CA TRP A 512 13.88 -13.81 -23.95
C TRP A 512 13.38 -13.20 -25.27
N PRO A 513 12.06 -12.93 -25.41
CA PRO A 513 11.50 -12.44 -26.68
C PRO A 513 12.11 -11.12 -27.16
N MET A 514 12.46 -10.19 -26.25
CA MET A 514 12.99 -8.88 -26.66
C MET A 514 14.34 -8.94 -27.37
N HIS A 515 15.26 -9.81 -26.93
CA HIS A 515 16.55 -9.96 -27.61
C HIS A 515 16.34 -10.42 -29.07
N ASN A 516 15.46 -11.40 -29.24
CA ASN A 516 15.15 -12.01 -30.53
C ASN A 516 14.46 -11.03 -31.50
N ILE A 517 13.50 -10.21 -31.02
CA ILE A 517 12.85 -9.19 -31.87
C ILE A 517 13.77 -7.99 -32.18
N VAL A 518 14.67 -7.60 -31.27
CA VAL A 518 15.67 -6.55 -31.56
C VAL A 518 16.65 -7.01 -32.65
N GLU A 519 17.23 -8.21 -32.52
CA GLU A 519 18.15 -8.74 -33.54
C GLU A 519 17.41 -9.03 -34.87
N LEU A 520 16.16 -9.51 -34.81
CA LEU A 520 15.29 -9.69 -35.99
C LEU A 520 15.02 -8.36 -36.72
N THR A 521 14.57 -7.33 -36.00
CA THR A 521 14.23 -6.02 -36.60
C THR A 521 15.46 -5.31 -37.15
N ARG A 522 16.62 -5.37 -36.49
CA ARG A 522 17.88 -4.87 -37.05
C ARG A 522 18.27 -5.61 -38.33
N SER A 523 18.12 -6.94 -38.35
CA SER A 523 18.49 -7.75 -39.52
C SER A 523 17.56 -7.51 -40.73
N THR A 524 16.26 -7.39 -40.52
CA THR A 524 15.31 -7.07 -41.60
C THR A 524 15.54 -5.67 -42.18
N LEU A 525 15.76 -4.67 -41.32
CA LEU A 525 15.78 -3.25 -41.68
C LEU A 525 17.14 -2.71 -42.16
N PHE A 526 18.25 -3.41 -41.88
CA PHE A 526 19.60 -2.98 -42.28
C PHE A 526 20.38 -4.02 -43.10
N ASP A 527 19.74 -5.08 -43.57
CA ASP A 527 20.36 -6.16 -44.35
C ASP A 527 21.58 -6.77 -43.66
N LEU A 528 21.36 -7.31 -42.45
CA LEU A 528 22.33 -8.07 -41.68
C LEU A 528 22.12 -9.58 -41.85
N GLN A 529 23.16 -10.35 -41.56
CA GLN A 529 23.25 -11.82 -41.67
C GLN A 529 21.92 -12.56 -41.43
N GLN A 530 21.32 -13.04 -42.52
CA GLN A 530 19.92 -13.50 -42.55
C GLN A 530 19.74 -14.88 -41.89
N SER A 531 20.82 -15.64 -41.64
CA SER A 531 20.77 -16.92 -40.92
C SER A 531 20.25 -16.78 -39.48
N HIS A 532 20.48 -15.62 -38.83
CA HIS A 532 19.98 -15.34 -37.48
C HIS A 532 18.46 -15.10 -37.45
N VAL A 533 17.86 -14.62 -38.55
CA VAL A 533 16.41 -14.36 -38.65
C VAL A 533 15.60 -15.64 -38.39
N GLY A 534 16.03 -16.77 -38.94
CA GLY A 534 15.38 -18.07 -38.74
C GLY A 534 15.43 -18.55 -37.29
N ARG A 535 16.58 -18.42 -36.63
CA ARG A 535 16.75 -18.74 -35.19
C ARG A 535 15.79 -17.92 -34.33
N ASN A 536 15.71 -16.62 -34.61
CA ASN A 536 15.00 -15.68 -33.76
C ASN A 536 13.48 -15.79 -33.92
N PHE A 537 12.99 -16.01 -35.14
CA PHE A 537 11.61 -16.45 -35.34
C PHE A 537 11.33 -17.77 -34.62
N GLY A 538 12.25 -18.74 -34.68
CA GLY A 538 12.12 -20.03 -33.96
C GLY A 538 11.92 -19.86 -32.45
N ILE A 539 12.71 -18.99 -31.80
CA ILE A 539 12.58 -18.70 -30.36
C ILE A 539 11.28 -17.94 -30.05
N LEU A 540 10.90 -16.97 -30.89
CA LEU A 540 9.62 -16.25 -30.74
C LEU A 540 8.40 -17.18 -30.91
N PHE A 541 8.42 -18.10 -31.87
CA PHE A 541 7.38 -19.11 -32.04
C PHE A 541 7.37 -20.14 -30.90
N ALA A 542 8.53 -20.49 -30.32
CA ALA A 542 8.59 -21.34 -29.14
C ALA A 542 7.86 -20.71 -27.93
N TRP A 543 8.01 -19.40 -27.72
CA TRP A 543 7.21 -18.66 -26.73
C TRP A 543 5.72 -18.71 -27.03
N VAL A 544 5.30 -18.34 -28.25
CA VAL A 544 3.87 -18.40 -28.64
C VAL A 544 3.30 -19.80 -28.44
N ALA A 545 4.03 -20.86 -28.77
CA ALA A 545 3.61 -22.25 -28.56
C ALA A 545 3.45 -22.61 -27.07
N VAL A 546 4.44 -22.27 -26.23
CA VAL A 546 4.37 -22.50 -24.77
C VAL A 546 3.20 -21.73 -24.16
N ASP A 547 3.04 -20.45 -24.48
CA ASP A 547 1.95 -19.64 -23.96
C ASP A 547 0.57 -20.09 -24.44
N THR A 548 0.46 -20.58 -25.67
CA THR A 548 -0.78 -21.18 -26.20
C THR A 548 -1.18 -22.45 -25.45
N ILE A 549 -0.20 -23.27 -25.04
CA ILE A 549 -0.42 -24.47 -24.22
C ILE A 549 -0.80 -24.08 -22.78
N LEU A 550 -0.20 -23.03 -22.23
CA LEU A 550 -0.51 -22.52 -20.88
C LEU A 550 -1.87 -21.81 -20.81
N PHE A 551 -2.33 -21.16 -21.88
CA PHE A 551 -3.57 -20.37 -21.92
C PHE A 551 -4.83 -21.09 -21.41
N PRO A 552 -5.19 -22.31 -21.89
CA PRO A 552 -6.32 -23.05 -21.33
C PRO A 552 -6.11 -23.41 -19.86
N VAL A 553 -4.89 -23.79 -19.46
CA VAL A 553 -4.56 -24.16 -18.07
C VAL A 553 -4.75 -22.97 -17.13
N CYS A 554 -4.28 -21.79 -17.53
CA CYS A 554 -4.46 -20.54 -16.81
C CYS A 554 -5.94 -20.12 -16.72
N CYS A 555 -6.72 -20.33 -17.79
CA CYS A 555 -8.18 -20.13 -17.76
C CYS A 555 -8.87 -21.05 -16.73
N TYR A 556 -8.51 -22.34 -16.69
CA TYR A 556 -9.04 -23.27 -15.68
C TYR A 556 -8.62 -22.89 -14.26
N PHE A 557 -7.36 -22.48 -14.05
CA PHE A 557 -6.87 -22.00 -12.77
C PHE A 557 -7.64 -20.76 -12.29
N MET A 558 -7.83 -19.76 -13.16
CA MET A 558 -8.61 -18.55 -12.85
C MET A 558 -10.05 -18.90 -12.45
N ARG A 559 -10.71 -19.80 -13.19
CA ARG A 559 -12.07 -20.28 -12.85
C ARG A 559 -12.11 -21.00 -11.50
N TRP A 560 -11.16 -21.88 -11.24
CA TRP A 560 -11.04 -22.60 -9.96
C TRP A 560 -10.77 -21.65 -8.79
N ASN A 561 -9.86 -20.69 -8.96
CA ASN A 561 -9.50 -19.73 -7.94
C ASN A 561 -10.68 -18.81 -7.59
N THR A 562 -11.38 -18.27 -8.59
CA THR A 562 -12.60 -17.47 -8.39
C THR A 562 -13.71 -18.28 -7.70
N ALA A 563 -13.94 -19.52 -8.11
CA ALA A 563 -14.91 -20.41 -7.43
C ALA A 563 -14.52 -20.71 -5.97
N ARG A 564 -13.22 -20.92 -5.71
CA ARG A 564 -12.66 -21.12 -4.37
C ARG A 564 -12.83 -19.89 -3.47
N VAL A 565 -12.54 -18.69 -4.00
CA VAL A 565 -12.72 -17.42 -3.29
C VAL A 565 -14.20 -17.19 -2.96
N LYS A 566 -15.12 -17.33 -3.95
CA LYS A 566 -16.56 -17.17 -3.70
C LYS A 566 -17.10 -18.22 -2.70
N ARG A 567 -16.62 -19.47 -2.76
CA ARG A 567 -16.97 -20.51 -1.76
C ARG A 567 -16.47 -20.18 -0.35
N ASN A 568 -15.26 -19.61 -0.22
CA ASN A 568 -14.70 -19.24 1.08
C ASN A 568 -15.39 -17.99 1.66
N ALA A 569 -15.76 -17.02 0.83
CA ALA A 569 -16.58 -15.88 1.25
C ALA A 569 -17.97 -16.32 1.73
N ALA A 570 -18.66 -17.16 0.95
CA ALA A 570 -19.97 -17.71 1.33
C ALA A 570 -19.92 -18.56 2.62
N LYS A 571 -18.81 -19.28 2.86
CA LYS A 571 -18.58 -19.94 4.16
C LYS A 571 -18.46 -18.93 5.30
N ALA A 572 -17.57 -17.94 5.17
CA ALA A 572 -17.38 -16.93 6.22
C ALA A 572 -18.66 -16.13 6.53
N GLU A 573 -19.49 -15.86 5.51
CA GLU A 573 -20.82 -15.27 5.70
C GLU A 573 -21.79 -16.24 6.40
N ALA A 574 -21.79 -17.53 6.07
CA ALA A 574 -22.60 -18.54 6.75
C ALA A 574 -22.18 -18.74 8.22
N ASP A 575 -20.87 -18.83 8.48
CA ASP A 575 -20.28 -18.96 9.83
C ASP A 575 -20.61 -17.74 10.69
N TRP A 576 -20.53 -16.53 10.11
CA TRP A 576 -20.93 -15.28 10.77
C TRP A 576 -22.44 -15.25 11.05
N ASN A 577 -23.28 -15.60 10.07
CA ASN A 577 -24.73 -15.65 10.26
C ASN A 577 -25.12 -16.66 11.35
N ALA A 578 -24.49 -17.85 11.38
CA ALA A 578 -24.72 -18.85 12.41
C ALA A 578 -24.31 -18.35 13.81
N LYS A 579 -23.20 -17.62 13.92
CA LYS A 579 -22.79 -16.95 15.18
C LYS A 579 -23.82 -15.91 15.62
N MET A 580 -24.26 -15.04 14.72
CA MET A 580 -25.27 -14.00 14.98
C MET A 580 -26.66 -14.60 15.31
N GLU A 581 -27.00 -15.75 14.75
CA GLU A 581 -28.26 -16.46 15.06
C GLU A 581 -28.19 -17.14 16.43
N LYS A 582 -27.04 -17.75 16.80
CA LYS A 582 -26.81 -18.24 18.16
C LYS A 582 -26.88 -17.10 19.19
N GLU A 583 -26.21 -15.96 18.93
CA GLU A 583 -26.26 -14.78 19.81
C GLU A 583 -27.66 -14.14 19.92
N ARG A 584 -28.56 -14.41 18.95
CA ARG A 584 -29.97 -14.00 19.03
C ARG A 584 -30.83 -15.01 19.81
N ALA A 585 -30.55 -16.30 19.70
CA ALA A 585 -31.27 -17.36 20.42
C ALA A 585 -30.90 -17.40 21.91
N GLU A 586 -29.60 -17.28 22.20
CA GLU A 586 -29.02 -17.28 23.54
C GLU A 586 -28.24 -15.97 23.77
N PRO A 587 -28.93 -14.82 23.97
CA PRO A 587 -28.27 -13.55 24.23
C PRO A 587 -27.47 -13.63 25.54
N SER A 588 -26.20 -13.21 25.48
CA SER A 588 -25.29 -13.20 26.63
C SER A 588 -25.85 -12.39 27.81
N LEU A 589 -25.36 -12.66 29.03
CA LEU A 589 -25.81 -11.95 30.23
C LEU A 589 -25.70 -10.43 30.06
N MET A 590 -24.59 -9.93 29.52
CA MET A 590 -24.41 -8.49 29.23
C MET A 590 -25.39 -7.97 28.18
N ALA A 591 -25.67 -8.73 27.12
CA ALA A 591 -26.68 -8.35 26.12
C ALA A 591 -28.11 -8.30 26.72
N ARG A 592 -28.44 -9.22 27.65
CA ARG A 592 -29.72 -9.23 28.37
C ARG A 592 -29.84 -8.06 29.36
N VAL A 593 -28.80 -7.79 30.14
CA VAL A 593 -28.78 -6.70 31.13
C VAL A 593 -28.85 -5.33 30.44
N THR A 594 -28.05 -5.10 29.39
CA THR A 594 -28.06 -3.83 28.64
C THR A 594 -29.38 -3.57 27.92
N THR A 595 -29.99 -4.59 27.31
CA THR A 595 -31.30 -4.43 26.66
C THR A 595 -32.42 -4.18 27.66
N LEU A 596 -32.45 -4.89 28.79
CA LEU A 596 -33.42 -4.65 29.87
C LEU A 596 -33.24 -3.27 30.52
N GLY A 597 -32.00 -2.84 30.78
CA GLY A 597 -31.70 -1.50 31.30
C GLY A 597 -32.14 -0.39 30.34
N SER A 598 -31.85 -0.54 29.04
CA SER A 598 -32.31 0.42 28.02
C SER A 598 -33.84 0.47 27.92
N ILE A 599 -34.55 -0.64 28.14
CA ILE A 599 -36.02 -0.67 28.23
C ILE A 599 -36.49 0.07 29.50
N ALA A 600 -35.94 -0.26 30.67
CA ALA A 600 -36.33 0.38 31.94
C ALA A 600 -36.14 1.90 31.91
N ASN A 601 -35.01 2.37 31.40
CA ASN A 601 -34.69 3.81 31.31
C ASN A 601 -35.63 4.54 30.34
N ARG A 602 -36.02 3.91 29.22
CA ARG A 602 -37.05 4.45 28.30
C ARG A 602 -38.43 4.49 28.96
N THR A 603 -38.83 3.45 29.69
CA THR A 603 -40.12 3.41 30.40
C THR A 603 -40.17 4.45 31.51
N ALA A 604 -39.09 4.69 32.24
CA ALA A 604 -39.02 5.74 33.27
C ALA A 604 -39.20 7.16 32.68
N LEU A 605 -38.58 7.44 31.53
CA LEU A 605 -38.77 8.70 30.79
C LEU A 605 -40.20 8.85 30.25
N LEU A 606 -40.79 7.78 29.72
CA LEU A 606 -42.18 7.77 29.23
C LEU A 606 -43.21 7.97 30.35
N LEU A 607 -42.95 7.42 31.53
CA LEU A 607 -43.78 7.61 32.73
C LEU A 607 -43.47 8.91 33.50
N ARG A 608 -42.46 9.67 33.06
CA ARG A 608 -41.99 10.93 33.67
C ARG A 608 -41.80 10.83 35.19
N LEU A 609 -41.07 9.80 35.65
CA LEU A 609 -40.89 9.54 37.09
C LEU A 609 -40.20 10.69 37.85
N GLN A 610 -39.52 11.60 37.14
CA GLN A 610 -38.93 12.83 37.67
C GLN A 610 -39.94 13.97 37.94
N GLU A 611 -41.17 13.91 37.41
CA GLU A 611 -42.19 14.95 37.58
C GLU A 611 -43.15 14.61 38.75
N LEU A 612 -43.13 15.46 39.79
CA LEU A 612 -44.02 15.33 40.95
C LEU A 612 -45.35 16.06 40.74
N ASN A 613 -46.45 15.31 40.69
CA ASN A 613 -47.79 15.90 40.59
C ASN A 613 -48.35 16.23 41.97
N LYS A 614 -48.82 17.47 42.15
CA LYS A 614 -49.40 17.98 43.41
C LYS A 614 -50.69 17.27 43.87
N GLY A 615 -51.25 16.36 43.07
CA GLY A 615 -52.42 15.54 43.39
C GLY A 615 -52.10 14.10 43.77
N GLU A 616 -50.82 13.71 43.82
CA GLU A 616 -50.38 12.37 44.24
C GLU A 616 -50.01 12.35 45.72
N SER A 617 -50.24 11.25 46.43
CA SER A 617 -49.85 11.13 47.84
C SER A 617 -48.34 11.13 48.03
N PHE A 618 -47.86 11.61 49.18
CA PHE A 618 -46.42 11.72 49.47
C PHE A 618 -45.67 10.39 49.31
N ILE A 619 -46.31 9.26 49.67
CA ILE A 619 -45.78 7.90 49.48
C ILE A 619 -45.53 7.60 47.99
N VAL A 620 -46.48 7.95 47.10
CA VAL A 620 -46.33 7.74 45.64
C VAL A 620 -45.25 8.66 45.06
N GLN A 621 -45.20 9.92 45.50
CA GLN A 621 -44.16 10.87 45.09
C GLN A 621 -42.76 10.37 45.48
N GLU A 622 -42.57 9.89 46.71
CA GLU A 622 -41.28 9.40 47.19
C GLU A 622 -40.87 8.08 46.49
N ILE A 623 -41.81 7.16 46.24
CA ILE A 623 -41.56 5.93 45.47
C ILE A 623 -41.10 6.27 44.04
N LYS A 624 -41.72 7.27 43.37
CA LYS A 624 -41.28 7.73 42.04
C LYS A 624 -39.84 8.24 42.06
N LEU A 625 -39.50 9.13 43.00
CA LEU A 625 -38.14 9.68 43.11
C LEU A 625 -37.11 8.59 43.40
N ARG A 626 -37.39 7.69 44.35
CA ARG A 626 -36.49 6.58 44.68
C ARG A 626 -36.29 5.63 43.50
N THR A 627 -37.33 5.37 42.72
CA THR A 627 -37.24 4.59 41.48
C THR A 627 -36.40 5.32 40.42
N TRP A 628 -36.66 6.60 40.19
CA TRP A 628 -35.92 7.44 39.25
C TRP A 628 -34.42 7.50 39.58
N TRP A 629 -34.07 7.87 40.81
CA TRP A 629 -32.68 7.97 41.24
C TRP A 629 -31.96 6.62 41.23
N SER A 630 -32.63 5.50 41.54
CA SER A 630 -32.04 4.17 41.43
C SER A 630 -31.72 3.79 39.97
N LEU A 631 -32.55 4.21 39.00
CA LEU A 631 -32.26 4.04 37.57
C LEU A 631 -31.14 4.98 37.09
N VAL A 632 -31.09 6.23 37.55
CA VAL A 632 -29.98 7.17 37.27
C VAL A 632 -28.65 6.62 37.80
N ILE A 633 -28.64 6.04 39.01
CA ILE A 633 -27.47 5.35 39.55
C ILE A 633 -27.11 4.16 38.64
N ALA A 634 -28.05 3.28 38.30
CA ALA A 634 -27.78 2.12 37.46
C ALA A 634 -27.27 2.49 36.04
N ASP A 635 -27.76 3.57 35.44
CA ASP A 635 -27.32 4.06 34.13
C ASP A 635 -25.91 4.70 34.21
N ASN A 636 -25.57 5.36 35.33
CA ASN A 636 -24.20 5.83 35.59
C ASN A 636 -23.20 4.70 35.87
N TRP A 637 -23.65 3.54 36.35
CA TRP A 637 -22.85 2.33 36.50
C TRP A 637 -22.80 1.44 35.24
N CYS A 638 -23.56 1.78 34.18
CA CYS A 638 -23.51 1.08 32.91
C CYS A 638 -22.24 1.51 32.13
N PRO A 639 -21.34 0.60 31.72
CA PRO A 639 -20.05 1.00 31.18
C PRO A 639 -20.11 1.73 29.83
N SER A 640 -19.45 2.88 29.76
CA SER A 640 -19.18 3.60 28.50
C SER A 640 -18.23 2.83 27.57
N SER A 641 -17.51 1.81 28.08
CA SER A 641 -16.72 0.84 27.33
C SER A 641 -17.53 0.07 26.27
N LEU A 642 -18.84 -0.06 26.48
CA LEU A 642 -19.78 -0.68 25.52
C LEU A 642 -20.18 0.26 24.37
N GLY A 643 -19.71 1.51 24.37
CA GLY A 643 -20.03 2.52 23.33
C GLY A 643 -21.48 3.02 23.36
N LEU A 644 -22.23 2.73 24.42
CA LEU A 644 -23.60 3.19 24.62
C LEU A 644 -23.60 4.52 25.38
N PRO A 645 -24.33 5.55 24.93
CA PRO A 645 -24.48 6.79 25.70
C PRO A 645 -25.43 6.56 26.89
N ARG A 646 -25.09 7.14 28.05
CA ARG A 646 -25.99 7.22 29.21
C ARG A 646 -27.31 7.88 28.78
N MET A 647 -28.43 7.22 29.08
CA MET A 647 -29.78 7.61 28.66
C MET A 647 -30.48 8.53 29.65
N LEU A 648 -30.12 8.45 30.94
CA LEU A 648 -30.69 9.27 32.00
C LEU A 648 -29.69 10.35 32.42
N ARG A 649 -30.22 11.53 32.76
CA ARG A 649 -29.50 12.63 33.39
C ARG A 649 -30.41 13.24 34.45
N ALA A 650 -29.83 13.65 35.57
CA ALA A 650 -30.55 14.36 36.61
C ALA A 650 -30.23 15.85 36.53
N ASP A 651 -31.26 16.66 36.33
CA ASP A 651 -31.14 18.12 36.40
C ASP A 651 -31.18 18.59 37.86
N SER A 652 -30.57 19.74 38.15
CA SER A 652 -30.49 20.33 39.51
C SER A 652 -31.84 20.74 40.12
N THR A 653 -32.92 20.66 39.35
CA THR A 653 -34.31 20.85 39.77
C THR A 653 -34.99 19.56 40.25
N THR A 654 -34.33 18.40 40.11
CA THR A 654 -34.88 17.10 40.52
C THR A 654 -34.81 16.95 42.04
N ASN A 655 -35.96 16.71 42.69
CA ASN A 655 -35.99 16.48 44.14
C ASN A 655 -35.21 15.22 44.52
N LEU A 656 -34.39 15.31 45.56
CA LEU A 656 -33.69 14.18 46.16
C LEU A 656 -34.63 13.32 47.04
N PRO A 657 -34.34 12.03 47.31
CA PRO A 657 -35.09 11.20 48.25
C PRO A 657 -35.06 11.69 49.71
N MET A 658 -36.14 11.45 50.46
CA MET A 658 -36.21 11.76 51.90
C MET A 658 -35.58 10.66 52.78
N ASP A 659 -35.33 10.96 54.06
CA ASP A 659 -34.72 9.99 54.97
C ASP A 659 -35.57 8.74 55.21
N GLU A 660 -34.88 7.64 55.50
CA GLU A 660 -35.47 6.30 55.56
C GLU A 660 -36.47 6.15 56.73
N PRO A 661 -36.18 6.62 57.97
CA PRO A 661 -37.15 6.60 59.04
C PRO A 661 -38.35 7.52 58.77
N ASP A 662 -38.15 8.66 58.12
CA ASP A 662 -39.22 9.60 57.78
C ASP A 662 -40.18 8.97 56.76
N PHE A 663 -39.65 8.31 55.71
CA PHE A 663 -40.43 7.58 54.73
C PHE A 663 -41.21 6.40 55.36
N GLN A 664 -40.59 5.66 56.27
CA GLN A 664 -41.21 4.52 56.97
C GLN A 664 -42.31 4.93 57.97
N GLN A 665 -42.36 6.20 58.37
CA GLN A 665 -43.41 6.74 59.24
C GLN A 665 -44.63 7.29 58.48
N LEU A 666 -44.58 7.40 57.14
CA LEU A 666 -45.68 7.95 56.35
C LEU A 666 -46.93 7.04 56.34
N SER A 667 -48.07 7.63 56.67
CA SER A 667 -49.39 7.02 56.58
C SER A 667 -50.14 7.48 55.33
N ALA A 668 -51.12 6.68 54.89
CA ALA A 668 -52.01 7.05 53.78
C ALA A 668 -52.92 8.26 54.10
N ALA A 669 -52.99 8.68 55.37
CA ALA A 669 -53.80 9.81 55.82
C ALA A 669 -53.11 11.18 55.66
N ASP A 670 -51.78 11.24 55.56
CA ASP A 670 -50.97 12.45 55.82
C ASP A 670 -50.95 13.48 54.67
N SER A 671 -51.94 13.40 53.78
CA SER A 671 -52.04 14.07 52.48
C SER A 671 -52.13 15.61 52.49
N THR A 672 -52.09 16.26 53.66
CA THR A 672 -52.26 17.72 53.81
C THR A 672 -51.27 18.42 54.75
N GLN A 673 -50.34 17.70 55.39
CA GLN A 673 -49.38 18.30 56.34
C GLN A 673 -48.03 18.63 55.69
N TYR A 674 -47.40 19.74 56.10
CA TYR A 674 -46.04 20.09 55.67
C TYR A 674 -45.01 19.26 56.44
N ILE A 675 -44.49 18.22 55.80
CA ILE A 675 -43.43 17.37 56.35
C ILE A 675 -42.07 18.05 56.10
N ASN A 676 -41.30 18.28 57.17
CA ASN A 676 -39.95 18.85 57.07
C ASN A 676 -38.98 17.82 56.47
N ARG A 677 -38.81 17.89 55.15
CA ARG A 677 -38.21 16.82 54.34
C ARG A 677 -36.67 16.83 54.41
N GLN A 678 -36.10 16.02 55.30
CA GLN A 678 -34.64 15.84 55.38
C GLN A 678 -34.14 14.88 54.29
N ASN A 679 -32.93 15.13 53.78
CA ASN A 679 -32.29 14.30 52.75
C ASN A 679 -31.76 13.00 53.36
N GLY A 680 -32.20 11.85 52.83
CA GLY A 680 -31.79 10.55 53.33
C GLY A 680 -30.42 10.08 52.88
N LEU A 681 -29.94 8.96 53.43
CA LEU A 681 -28.73 8.26 52.91
C LEU A 681 -28.80 8.05 51.39
N TRP A 682 -30.00 7.77 50.83
CA TRP A 682 -30.19 7.57 49.39
C TRP A 682 -30.03 8.85 48.56
N ALA A 683 -30.28 10.03 49.13
CA ALA A 683 -29.98 11.32 48.50
C ALA A 683 -28.47 11.56 48.38
N TYR A 684 -27.71 11.19 49.41
CA TYR A 684 -26.25 11.30 49.38
C TYR A 684 -25.61 10.26 48.46
N HIS A 685 -26.18 9.04 48.35
CA HIS A 685 -25.84 8.08 47.28
C HIS A 685 -26.08 8.65 45.88
N ALA A 686 -27.25 9.26 45.65
CA ALA A 686 -27.62 9.84 44.37
C ALA A 686 -26.71 11.00 43.95
N SER A 687 -26.38 11.91 44.88
CA SER A 687 -25.46 13.02 44.60
C SER A 687 -24.03 12.52 44.36
N LEU A 688 -23.54 11.55 45.14
CA LEU A 688 -22.23 10.92 44.93
C LEU A 688 -22.12 10.20 43.58
N ALA A 689 -23.18 9.51 43.14
CA ALA A 689 -23.25 8.85 41.84
C ALA A 689 -23.26 9.84 40.65
N SER A 690 -23.60 11.12 40.86
CA SER A 690 -23.44 12.16 39.84
C SER A 690 -21.97 12.52 39.61
N ILE A 691 -21.13 12.43 40.64
CA ILE A 691 -19.68 12.66 40.55
C ILE A 691 -19.02 11.49 39.82
N PHE A 692 -19.47 10.26 40.05
CA PHE A 692 -18.97 9.08 39.34
C PHE A 692 -19.13 9.15 37.81
N ALA A 693 -20.21 9.77 37.31
CA ALA A 693 -20.38 10.00 35.88
C ALA A 693 -19.25 10.87 35.29
N LEU A 694 -18.74 11.86 36.04
CA LEU A 694 -17.59 12.68 35.64
C LEU A 694 -16.28 11.89 35.65
N ILE A 695 -16.10 11.00 36.64
CA ILE A 695 -14.93 10.11 36.73
C ILE A 695 -14.91 9.13 35.54
N GLN A 696 -16.08 8.57 35.18
CA GLN A 696 -16.22 7.70 34.01
C GLN A 696 -15.97 8.45 32.69
N ASP A 697 -16.42 9.71 32.56
CA ASP A 697 -16.17 10.52 31.37
C ASP A 697 -14.68 10.88 31.23
N ILE A 698 -14.01 11.26 32.34
CA ILE A 698 -12.56 11.50 32.39
C ILE A 698 -11.80 10.21 32.02
N ASN A 699 -12.11 9.08 32.64
CA ASN A 699 -11.44 7.80 32.38
C ASN A 699 -11.68 7.28 30.95
N PHE A 700 -12.82 7.59 30.34
CA PHE A 700 -13.07 7.30 28.92
C PHE A 700 -12.19 8.16 27.99
N ILE A 701 -12.07 9.46 28.28
CA ILE A 701 -11.21 10.39 27.52
C ILE A 701 -9.73 9.96 27.57
N LEU A 702 -9.27 9.50 28.74
CA LEU A 702 -7.90 9.01 29.00
C LEU A 702 -7.57 7.68 28.31
N VAL A 703 -8.57 6.85 27.94
CA VAL A 703 -8.37 5.66 27.09
C VAL A 703 -8.45 6.00 25.61
N ALA A 704 -9.34 6.92 25.24
CA ALA A 704 -9.59 7.29 23.85
C ALA A 704 -8.46 8.12 23.24
N ASN A 705 -7.71 8.89 24.05
CA ASN A 705 -6.65 9.79 23.57
C ASN A 705 -5.42 9.76 24.50
N ASP A 706 -4.24 9.72 23.88
CA ASP A 706 -2.93 9.92 24.52
C ASP A 706 -2.62 11.44 24.48
N ILE A 707 -2.92 12.19 25.56
CA ILE A 707 -2.90 13.66 25.59
C ILE A 707 -2.13 14.21 26.81
N ASP A 708 -1.23 15.16 26.55
CA ASP A 708 -0.36 15.82 27.53
C ASP A 708 -1.08 16.74 28.54
N GLY A 709 -0.47 16.83 29.73
CA GLY A 709 -0.37 18.05 30.57
C GLY A 709 -1.63 18.61 31.26
N SER A 710 -2.79 18.63 30.61
CA SER A 710 -3.98 19.36 31.07
C SER A 710 -4.88 18.55 32.02
N MET A 711 -4.58 17.26 32.21
CA MET A 711 -5.47 16.33 32.92
C MET A 711 -5.36 16.39 34.45
N THR A 712 -4.23 16.83 35.03
CA THR A 712 -4.15 16.95 36.51
C THR A 712 -5.10 18.00 37.06
N GLY A 713 -5.39 19.08 36.31
CA GLY A 713 -6.43 20.05 36.67
C GLY A 713 -7.86 19.48 36.65
N HIS A 714 -8.16 18.54 35.75
CA HIS A 714 -9.47 17.87 35.69
C HIS A 714 -9.62 16.84 36.83
N VAL A 715 -8.53 16.13 37.16
CA VAL A 715 -8.47 15.23 38.32
C VAL A 715 -8.58 16.01 39.63
N ASP A 716 -7.87 17.12 39.77
CA ASP A 716 -7.96 18.00 40.96
C ASP A 716 -9.37 18.59 41.12
N MET A 717 -10.02 19.01 40.04
CA MET A 717 -11.42 19.48 40.08
C MET A 717 -12.38 18.40 40.60
N VAL A 718 -12.29 17.17 40.12
CA VAL A 718 -13.20 16.09 40.56
C VAL A 718 -12.82 15.57 41.95
N ALA A 719 -11.54 15.59 42.32
CA ALA A 719 -11.07 15.34 43.68
C ALA A 719 -11.62 16.37 44.67
N GLN A 720 -11.59 17.66 44.31
CA GLN A 720 -12.19 18.73 45.11
C GLN A 720 -13.70 18.48 45.29
N ARG A 721 -14.44 18.13 44.24
CA ARG A 721 -15.88 17.85 44.36
C ARG A 721 -16.21 16.61 45.19
N LEU A 722 -15.33 15.61 45.25
CA LEU A 722 -15.45 14.48 46.18
C LEU A 722 -15.22 14.90 47.64
N LEU A 723 -14.33 15.86 47.89
CA LEU A 723 -14.09 16.43 49.23
C LEU A 723 -15.25 17.35 49.66
N GLU A 724 -15.66 18.29 48.82
CA GLU A 724 -16.83 19.16 49.04
C GLU A 724 -18.10 18.35 49.33
N TRP A 725 -18.29 17.22 48.63
CA TRP A 725 -19.38 16.29 48.90
C TRP A 725 -19.26 15.64 50.29
N HIS A 726 -18.07 15.21 50.70
CA HIS A 726 -17.84 14.60 52.01
C HIS A 726 -18.04 15.61 53.14
N ASP A 727 -17.54 16.83 52.98
CA ASP A 727 -17.71 17.94 53.92
C ASP A 727 -19.17 18.44 54.00
N SER A 728 -20.00 18.13 52.99
CA SER A 728 -21.44 18.41 52.98
C SER A 728 -22.31 17.38 53.74
N LEU A 729 -21.71 16.30 54.26
CA LEU A 729 -22.43 15.27 55.00
C LEU A 729 -22.82 15.78 56.41
N PRO A 730 -24.05 15.50 56.88
CA PRO A 730 -24.42 15.74 58.28
C PRO A 730 -23.47 15.05 59.24
N SER A 731 -23.21 15.65 60.40
CA SER A 731 -22.30 15.09 61.42
C SER A 731 -22.72 13.70 61.93
N THR A 732 -24.00 13.34 61.77
CA THR A 732 -24.56 12.00 62.04
C THR A 732 -24.21 10.96 60.97
N MET A 733 -23.90 11.37 59.73
CA MET A 733 -23.55 10.51 58.60
C MET A 733 -22.03 10.38 58.37
N LEU A 734 -21.21 11.01 59.21
CA LEU A 734 -19.75 10.83 59.19
C LEU A 734 -19.38 9.42 59.69
N MET A 735 -18.53 8.69 58.97
CA MET A 735 -18.15 7.32 59.34
C MET A 735 -17.23 7.31 60.56
N ASN A 736 -17.78 6.88 61.69
CA ASN A 736 -17.09 6.58 62.95
C ASN A 736 -17.92 5.56 63.75
N ASP A 737 -17.34 4.92 64.77
CA ASP A 737 -17.99 3.82 65.50
C ASP A 737 -19.29 4.21 66.19
N ALA A 738 -19.41 5.45 66.69
CA ALA A 738 -20.61 5.93 67.38
C ALA A 738 -21.78 6.13 66.39
N ASN A 739 -21.53 6.77 65.25
CA ASN A 739 -22.51 6.91 64.18
C ASN A 739 -22.86 5.56 63.56
N LEU A 740 -21.86 4.71 63.27
CA LEU A 740 -22.07 3.38 62.71
C LEU A 740 -22.95 2.52 63.64
N ASN A 741 -22.66 2.48 64.94
CA ASN A 741 -23.48 1.76 65.91
C ASN A 741 -24.89 2.34 66.02
N THR A 742 -25.06 3.67 65.89
CA THR A 742 -26.38 4.32 65.88
C THR A 742 -27.21 3.92 64.64
N TYR A 743 -26.61 3.90 63.46
CA TYR A 743 -27.28 3.39 62.24
C TYR A 743 -27.50 1.87 62.30
N ARG A 744 -26.59 1.11 62.92
CA ARG A 744 -26.76 -0.34 63.18
C ARG A 744 -27.98 -0.63 64.05
N THR A 745 -28.17 0.09 65.16
CA THR A 745 -29.36 -0.05 66.02
C THR A 745 -30.68 0.34 65.34
N LYS A 746 -30.61 1.10 64.23
CA LYS A 746 -31.77 1.44 63.37
C LYS A 746 -31.96 0.50 62.18
N GLY A 747 -31.15 -0.56 62.04
CA GLY A 747 -31.21 -1.47 60.89
C GLY A 747 -30.72 -0.86 59.56
N HIS A 748 -29.90 0.20 59.62
CA HIS A 748 -29.42 0.95 58.47
C HIS A 748 -27.87 0.98 58.36
N GLY A 749 -27.17 0.18 59.18
CA GLY A 749 -25.70 0.12 59.21
C GLY A 749 -25.10 -0.25 57.84
N GLY A 750 -25.67 -1.25 57.16
CA GLY A 750 -25.26 -1.64 55.81
C GLY A 750 -25.42 -0.51 54.76
N SER A 751 -26.48 0.31 54.86
CA SER A 751 -26.74 1.43 53.94
C SER A 751 -25.74 2.57 54.10
N LEU A 752 -25.29 2.83 55.34
CA LEU A 752 -24.22 3.78 55.65
C LEU A 752 -22.86 3.26 55.15
N ILE A 753 -22.55 1.97 55.35
CA ILE A 753 -21.33 1.35 54.82
C ILE A 753 -21.30 1.40 53.28
N ALA A 754 -22.42 1.09 52.62
CA ALA A 754 -22.55 1.17 51.16
C ALA A 754 -22.22 2.57 50.60
N LEU A 755 -22.55 3.63 51.35
CA LEU A 755 -22.23 5.02 50.95
C LEU A 755 -20.72 5.26 50.93
N TYR A 756 -20.02 4.79 51.97
CA TYR A 756 -18.56 4.92 52.08
C TYR A 756 -17.79 3.94 51.18
N PHE A 757 -18.36 2.78 50.87
CA PHE A 757 -17.89 1.92 49.79
C PHE A 757 -17.89 2.66 48.46
N GLY A 758 -18.99 3.34 48.10
CA GLY A 758 -19.07 4.18 46.91
C GLY A 758 -18.02 5.28 46.91
N TYR A 759 -17.89 6.03 48.01
CA TYR A 759 -16.95 7.14 48.14
C TYR A 759 -15.48 6.70 47.98
N HIS A 760 -15.05 5.67 48.71
CA HIS A 760 -13.68 5.15 48.60
C HIS A 760 -13.40 4.55 47.22
N TYR A 761 -14.33 3.81 46.64
CA TYR A 761 -14.20 3.23 45.31
C TYR A 761 -14.09 4.30 44.21
N TYR A 762 -14.93 5.34 44.24
CA TYR A 762 -14.85 6.45 43.28
C TYR A 762 -13.51 7.18 43.38
N SER A 763 -12.98 7.41 44.59
CA SER A 763 -11.64 7.97 44.78
C SER A 763 -10.52 7.02 44.29
N ILE A 764 -10.62 5.70 44.52
CA ILE A 764 -9.67 4.71 43.99
C ILE A 764 -9.59 4.84 42.47
N ILE A 765 -10.73 4.87 41.77
CA ILE A 765 -10.81 4.89 40.30
C ILE A 765 -10.24 6.18 39.71
N LEU A 766 -10.55 7.33 40.31
CA LEU A 766 -10.06 8.64 39.88
C LEU A 766 -8.52 8.71 39.91
N TYR A 767 -7.91 8.04 40.89
CA TYR A 767 -6.46 8.03 41.07
C TYR A 767 -5.76 6.77 40.51
N PHE A 768 -6.50 5.73 40.09
CA PHE A 768 -5.97 4.40 39.79
C PHE A 768 -4.82 4.40 38.76
N GLN A 769 -4.97 5.20 37.71
CA GLN A 769 -3.97 5.27 36.63
C GLN A 769 -2.59 5.76 37.10
N PHE A 770 -2.52 6.58 38.16
CA PHE A 770 -1.27 7.15 38.65
C PHE A 770 -0.41 6.17 39.45
N LEU A 771 -0.89 4.95 39.71
CA LEU A 771 -0.10 3.87 40.33
C LEU A 771 1.11 3.46 39.48
N ASN A 772 1.04 3.61 38.15
CA ASN A 772 2.11 3.25 37.23
C ASN A 772 2.80 4.52 36.67
N PRO A 773 4.06 4.83 37.04
CA PRO A 773 4.70 6.11 36.74
C PRO A 773 5.19 6.20 35.29
N SER A 774 4.28 6.47 34.35
CA SER A 774 4.58 6.72 32.93
C SER A 774 4.19 8.12 32.43
N HIS A 775 3.96 9.07 33.33
CA HIS A 775 3.64 10.47 33.02
C HIS A 775 4.62 11.45 33.69
N GLN A 776 4.78 12.64 33.10
CA GLN A 776 5.91 13.53 33.36
C GLN A 776 5.82 14.39 34.63
N GLU A 777 4.68 14.42 35.34
CA GLU A 777 4.51 15.15 36.62
C GLU A 777 4.69 14.21 37.84
N ILE A 778 5.95 13.98 38.24
CA ILE A 778 6.33 12.99 39.25
C ILE A 778 5.66 13.23 40.62
N ASP A 779 5.70 14.46 41.14
CA ASP A 779 5.25 14.78 42.51
C ASP A 779 3.72 14.67 42.68
N LYS A 780 2.94 15.14 41.69
CA LYS A 780 1.48 14.99 41.68
C LYS A 780 1.07 13.52 41.51
N ALA A 781 1.71 12.79 40.60
CA ALA A 781 1.42 11.38 40.38
C ALA A 781 1.65 10.54 41.65
N ALA A 782 2.77 10.76 42.37
CA ALA A 782 3.03 10.11 43.65
C ALA A 782 1.97 10.44 44.71
N THR A 783 1.50 11.69 44.75
CA THR A 783 0.44 12.14 45.66
C THR A 783 -0.89 11.43 45.38
N TYR A 784 -1.31 11.33 44.11
CA TYR A 784 -2.52 10.60 43.71
C TYR A 784 -2.39 9.10 43.97
N ALA A 785 -1.25 8.49 43.66
CA ALA A 785 -0.98 7.08 43.94
C ALA A 785 -1.12 6.75 45.44
N ASN A 786 -0.62 7.62 46.32
CA ASN A 786 -0.79 7.48 47.77
C ASN A 786 -2.27 7.58 48.19
N ARG A 787 -3.04 8.54 47.63
CA ARG A 787 -4.49 8.63 47.87
C ARG A 787 -5.23 7.35 47.41
N ALA A 788 -4.85 6.76 46.27
CA ALA A 788 -5.40 5.49 45.81
C ALA A 788 -5.13 4.35 46.82
N LYS A 789 -3.90 4.21 47.32
CA LYS A 789 -3.56 3.25 48.38
C LYS A 789 -4.41 3.47 49.63
N GLN A 790 -4.48 4.71 50.13
CA GLN A 790 -5.21 5.06 51.34
C GLN A 790 -6.70 4.70 51.26
N HIS A 791 -7.36 4.99 50.13
CA HIS A 791 -8.76 4.61 49.94
C HIS A 791 -8.96 3.10 49.76
N ALA A 792 -8.01 2.37 49.14
CA ALA A 792 -8.06 0.91 49.05
C ALA A 792 -7.88 0.23 50.43
N LEU A 793 -7.00 0.75 51.27
CA LEU A 793 -6.84 0.33 52.67
C LEU A 793 -8.13 0.62 53.46
N ALA A 794 -8.67 1.85 53.37
CA ALA A 794 -9.89 2.25 54.07
C ALA A 794 -11.11 1.41 53.64
N PHE A 795 -11.30 1.17 52.34
CA PHE A 795 -12.34 0.28 51.81
C PHE A 795 -12.21 -1.14 52.38
N SER A 796 -11.00 -1.71 52.36
CA SER A 796 -10.79 -3.11 52.76
C SER A 796 -10.91 -3.31 54.28
N ARG A 797 -10.45 -2.33 55.08
CA ARG A 797 -10.73 -2.30 56.54
C ARG A 797 -12.24 -2.21 56.81
N LEU A 798 -12.96 -1.32 56.11
CA LEU A 798 -14.41 -1.16 56.27
C LEU A 798 -15.19 -2.40 55.82
N LEU A 799 -14.73 -3.11 54.79
CA LEU A 799 -15.29 -4.39 54.35
C LEU A 799 -15.13 -5.48 55.42
N HIS A 800 -13.98 -5.53 56.10
CA HIS A 800 -13.79 -6.44 57.23
C HIS A 800 -14.72 -6.08 58.40
N THR A 801 -14.86 -4.80 58.75
CA THR A 801 -15.85 -4.34 59.75
C THR A 801 -17.27 -4.77 59.39
N ALA A 802 -17.68 -4.60 58.13
CA ALA A 802 -18.99 -4.99 57.60
C ALA A 802 -19.27 -6.51 57.64
N ARG A 803 -18.22 -7.35 57.48
CA ARG A 803 -18.31 -8.81 57.65
C ARG A 803 -18.37 -9.20 59.13
N SER A 804 -17.66 -8.48 60.00
CA SER A 804 -17.61 -8.79 61.44
C SER A 804 -18.90 -8.46 62.23
N GLN A 805 -19.76 -7.58 61.71
CA GLN A 805 -20.96 -7.08 62.41
C GLN A 805 -22.26 -7.52 61.69
N LYS A 806 -23.12 -8.27 62.40
CA LYS A 806 -24.29 -8.95 61.79
C LYS A 806 -25.32 -8.03 61.13
N ASP A 807 -25.51 -6.82 61.62
CA ASP A 807 -26.51 -5.87 61.10
C ASP A 807 -25.88 -4.85 60.10
N CYS A 808 -24.67 -5.16 59.63
CA CYS A 808 -23.85 -4.35 58.73
C CYS A 808 -23.47 -5.09 57.43
N HIS A 809 -23.99 -6.29 57.19
CA HIS A 809 -23.66 -7.11 56.03
C HIS A 809 -24.06 -6.43 54.70
N VAL A 810 -23.10 -6.29 53.78
CA VAL A 810 -23.27 -5.65 52.47
C VAL A 810 -23.03 -6.70 51.36
N VAL A 811 -24.01 -7.58 51.15
CA VAL A 811 -23.89 -8.78 50.31
C VAL A 811 -24.64 -8.58 48.99
N TYR A 812 -23.97 -8.02 48.00
CA TYR A 812 -24.49 -7.90 46.62
C TYR A 812 -23.36 -7.80 45.58
N LEU A 813 -23.65 -8.23 44.34
CA LEU A 813 -22.67 -8.43 43.25
C LEU A 813 -21.73 -7.23 43.01
N VAL A 814 -22.23 -6.00 43.18
CA VAL A 814 -21.42 -4.78 43.03
C VAL A 814 -20.25 -4.77 44.03
N VAL A 815 -20.43 -5.19 45.29
CA VAL A 815 -19.33 -5.26 46.29
C VAL A 815 -18.20 -6.18 45.83
N ALA A 816 -18.50 -7.28 45.13
CA ALA A 816 -17.46 -8.15 44.57
C ALA A 816 -16.56 -7.38 43.57
N HIS A 817 -17.16 -6.56 42.71
CA HIS A 817 -16.42 -5.69 41.77
C HIS A 817 -15.57 -4.64 42.51
N LEU A 818 -16.14 -3.91 43.48
CA LEU A 818 -15.39 -2.93 44.29
C LEU A 818 -14.20 -3.60 45.02
N THR A 819 -14.42 -4.80 45.55
CA THR A 819 -13.40 -5.56 46.28
C THR A 819 -12.27 -6.03 45.37
N VAL A 820 -12.58 -6.45 44.13
CA VAL A 820 -11.56 -6.78 43.11
C VAL A 820 -10.73 -5.54 42.72
N VAL A 821 -11.37 -4.39 42.51
CA VAL A 821 -10.66 -3.14 42.14
C VAL A 821 -9.83 -2.59 43.31
N SER A 822 -10.33 -2.64 44.55
CA SER A 822 -9.52 -2.33 45.74
C SER A 822 -8.32 -3.28 45.87
N SER A 823 -8.55 -4.58 45.65
CA SER A 823 -7.50 -5.59 45.78
C SER A 823 -6.41 -5.49 44.71
N SER A 824 -6.66 -4.94 43.52
CA SER A 824 -5.57 -4.68 42.55
C SER A 824 -4.63 -3.55 43.01
N VAL A 825 -5.13 -2.54 43.73
CA VAL A 825 -4.31 -1.51 44.39
C VAL A 825 -3.50 -2.08 45.56
N LEU A 826 -4.12 -2.94 46.38
CA LEU A 826 -3.39 -3.64 47.44
C LEU A 826 -2.33 -4.60 46.89
N LEU A 827 -2.61 -5.30 45.78
CA LEU A 827 -1.63 -6.15 45.10
C LEU A 827 -0.46 -5.34 44.52
N HIS A 828 -0.72 -4.14 43.98
CA HIS A 828 0.33 -3.21 43.58
C HIS A 828 1.21 -2.82 44.79
N SER A 829 0.60 -2.56 45.94
CA SER A 829 1.31 -2.22 47.18
C SER A 829 2.10 -3.41 47.76
N LEU A 830 1.59 -4.65 47.63
CA LEU A 830 2.30 -5.88 48.01
C LEU A 830 3.55 -6.13 47.15
N LEU A 831 3.48 -5.78 45.86
CA LEU A 831 4.58 -5.96 44.91
C LEU A 831 5.64 -4.86 45.05
N PHE A 832 5.22 -3.59 45.07
CA PHE A 832 6.09 -2.40 44.89
C PHE A 832 6.14 -1.45 46.10
N GLY A 833 5.43 -1.74 47.19
CA GLY A 833 5.42 -0.94 48.41
C GLY A 833 6.52 -1.28 49.42
N ASP A 834 6.65 -0.43 50.44
CA ASP A 834 7.61 -0.58 51.53
C ASP A 834 7.23 -1.71 52.50
N ALA A 835 8.19 -2.17 53.31
CA ALA A 835 8.01 -3.34 54.19
C ALA A 835 6.79 -3.25 55.13
N ALA A 836 6.44 -2.04 55.61
CA ALA A 836 5.25 -1.81 56.42
C ALA A 836 3.94 -1.86 55.60
N GLU A 837 3.93 -1.30 54.40
CA GLU A 837 2.77 -1.38 53.49
C GLU A 837 2.50 -2.84 53.05
N VAL A 838 3.58 -3.60 52.82
CA VAL A 838 3.53 -5.00 52.33
C VAL A 838 2.82 -5.94 53.31
N GLU A 839 3.00 -5.76 54.62
CA GLU A 839 2.40 -6.66 55.63
C GLU A 839 0.91 -6.33 55.87
N GLU A 840 0.54 -5.04 55.93
CA GLU A 840 -0.88 -4.65 55.99
C GLU A 840 -1.61 -5.02 54.69
N ALA A 841 -1.02 -4.76 53.52
CA ALA A 841 -1.61 -5.12 52.24
C ALA A 841 -1.82 -6.64 52.10
N ARG A 842 -0.88 -7.48 52.59
CA ARG A 842 -1.06 -8.94 52.61
C ARG A 842 -2.25 -9.37 53.48
N THR A 843 -2.37 -8.77 54.66
CA THR A 843 -3.44 -9.07 55.62
C THR A 843 -4.81 -8.72 55.03
N LEU A 844 -4.96 -7.50 54.49
CA LEU A 844 -6.20 -7.03 53.89
C LEU A 844 -6.53 -7.76 52.57
N LEU A 845 -5.54 -8.15 51.76
CA LEU A 845 -5.76 -9.01 50.58
C LEU A 845 -6.33 -10.38 50.96
N THR A 846 -5.91 -10.95 52.09
CA THR A 846 -6.43 -12.24 52.57
C THR A 846 -7.89 -12.10 53.02
N LEU A 847 -8.21 -11.06 53.78
CA LEU A 847 -9.59 -10.76 54.21
C LEU A 847 -10.53 -10.40 53.04
N ASN A 848 -9.99 -9.78 51.98
CA ASN A 848 -10.70 -9.54 50.73
C ASN A 848 -10.89 -10.83 49.91
N PHE A 849 -9.92 -11.75 49.91
CA PHE A 849 -10.06 -13.07 49.28
C PHE A 849 -11.23 -13.84 49.90
N GLU A 850 -11.26 -13.94 51.23
CA GLU A 850 -12.34 -14.61 51.97
C GLU A 850 -13.71 -13.99 51.67
N ALA A 851 -13.80 -12.66 51.59
CA ALA A 851 -15.04 -11.96 51.25
C ALA A 851 -15.53 -12.30 49.83
N LEU A 852 -14.60 -12.44 48.88
CA LEU A 852 -14.91 -12.83 47.51
C LEU A 852 -15.29 -14.31 47.40
N GLU A 853 -14.65 -15.19 48.16
CA GLU A 853 -14.99 -16.62 48.24
C GLU A 853 -16.39 -16.82 48.84
N GLU A 854 -16.69 -16.15 49.96
CA GLU A 854 -18.02 -16.10 50.58
C GLU A 854 -19.10 -15.67 49.56
N LEU A 855 -18.86 -14.57 48.83
CA LEU A 855 -19.76 -14.08 47.77
C LEU A 855 -19.96 -15.09 46.61
N THR A 856 -19.00 -15.98 46.31
CA THR A 856 -19.20 -17.02 45.27
C THR A 856 -20.23 -18.07 45.66
N THR A 857 -20.41 -18.33 46.95
CA THR A 857 -21.39 -19.31 47.44
C THR A 857 -22.83 -18.77 47.35
N ILE A 858 -22.99 -17.45 47.17
CA ILE A 858 -24.26 -16.73 47.19
C ILE A 858 -24.72 -16.33 45.78
N ASP A 859 -23.79 -15.94 44.88
CA ASP A 859 -24.12 -15.60 43.49
C ASP A 859 -23.19 -16.28 42.47
N VAL A 860 -23.79 -17.06 41.56
CA VAL A 860 -23.11 -17.72 40.43
C VAL A 860 -22.40 -16.71 39.52
N CYS A 861 -22.88 -15.47 39.42
CA CYS A 861 -22.23 -14.42 38.63
C CYS A 861 -20.88 -14.00 39.20
N ALA A 862 -20.73 -14.00 40.53
CA ALA A 862 -19.44 -13.73 41.18
C ALA A 862 -18.40 -14.80 40.80
N SER A 863 -18.80 -16.07 40.71
CA SER A 863 -17.90 -17.16 40.29
C SER A 863 -17.30 -16.94 38.88
N GLN A 864 -18.03 -16.30 37.96
CA GLN A 864 -17.54 -16.03 36.60
C GLN A 864 -16.55 -14.86 36.55
N LEU A 865 -16.83 -13.79 37.29
CA LEU A 865 -15.89 -12.67 37.50
C LEU A 865 -14.58 -13.20 38.11
N LEU A 866 -14.68 -14.04 39.13
CA LEU A 866 -13.53 -14.55 39.86
C LEU A 866 -12.74 -15.59 39.07
N THR A 867 -13.39 -16.50 38.33
CA THR A 867 -12.69 -17.46 37.46
C THR A 867 -11.83 -16.75 36.40
N ARG A 868 -12.31 -15.63 35.83
CA ARG A 868 -11.53 -14.84 34.86
C ARG A 868 -10.49 -13.93 35.54
N GLY A 869 -10.84 -13.31 36.67
CA GLY A 869 -9.93 -12.46 37.42
C GLY A 869 -8.72 -13.23 37.97
N TYR A 870 -8.96 -14.37 38.60
CA TYR A 870 -7.91 -15.19 39.21
C TYR A 870 -6.96 -15.83 38.19
N GLY A 871 -7.37 -16.03 36.94
CA GLY A 871 -6.44 -16.48 35.89
C GLY A 871 -5.23 -15.55 35.70
N SER A 872 -5.46 -14.23 35.79
CA SER A 872 -4.41 -13.20 35.68
C SER A 872 -3.68 -12.97 37.01
N VAL A 873 -4.39 -12.96 38.14
CA VAL A 873 -3.79 -12.76 39.47
C VAL A 873 -2.91 -13.96 39.87
N LYS A 874 -3.29 -15.20 39.52
CA LYS A 874 -2.55 -16.43 39.86
C LYS A 874 -1.28 -16.63 39.02
N SER A 875 -1.28 -16.15 37.77
CA SER A 875 -0.05 -16.09 36.95
C SER A 875 0.86 -14.95 37.44
N SER A 876 0.32 -13.75 37.67
CA SER A 876 1.10 -12.60 38.13
C SER A 876 1.74 -12.81 39.51
N SER A 877 1.02 -13.42 40.46
CA SER A 877 1.54 -13.73 41.81
C SER A 877 2.61 -14.83 41.80
N SER A 878 2.48 -15.88 40.98
CA SER A 878 3.54 -16.90 40.85
C SER A 878 4.85 -16.29 40.32
N ILE A 879 4.77 -15.49 39.25
CA ILE A 879 5.93 -14.77 38.68
C ILE A 879 6.54 -13.77 39.68
N GLY A 880 5.69 -13.01 40.39
CA GLY A 880 6.14 -12.02 41.38
C GLY A 880 6.81 -12.63 42.60
N LEU A 881 6.28 -13.75 43.13
CA LEU A 881 6.90 -14.43 44.27
C LEU A 881 8.21 -15.13 43.87
N GLU A 882 8.31 -15.78 42.70
CA GLU A 882 9.58 -16.38 42.26
C GLU A 882 10.70 -15.33 42.13
N SER A 883 10.38 -14.13 41.64
CA SER A 883 11.32 -13.00 41.59
C SER A 883 11.83 -12.57 42.97
N LYS A 884 10.94 -12.35 43.96
CA LYS A 884 11.37 -12.01 45.34
C LYS A 884 12.07 -13.19 46.05
N LYS A 885 11.75 -14.45 45.70
CA LYS A 885 12.38 -15.67 46.23
C LYS A 885 13.87 -15.75 45.86
N ALA A 886 14.23 -15.36 44.63
CA ALA A 886 15.61 -15.27 44.16
C ALA A 886 16.43 -14.15 44.85
N ALA A 887 15.77 -13.13 45.42
CA ALA A 887 16.41 -11.94 45.96
C ALA A 887 16.62 -11.94 47.49
N THR A 888 15.87 -12.74 48.26
CA THR A 888 15.80 -12.58 49.74
C THR A 888 15.97 -13.86 50.57
N GLY A 889 15.86 -15.06 49.99
CA GLY A 889 16.28 -16.31 50.64
C GLY A 889 15.48 -16.82 51.85
N VAL A 890 14.45 -16.12 52.31
CA VAL A 890 13.63 -16.53 53.48
C VAL A 890 12.53 -17.53 53.06
N PRO A 891 12.35 -18.66 53.76
CA PRO A 891 11.29 -19.63 53.47
C PRO A 891 9.95 -19.26 54.13
N LEU A 892 8.85 -19.45 53.40
CA LEU A 892 7.47 -19.41 53.91
C LEU A 892 6.65 -20.60 53.36
N MET A 893 5.50 -20.88 53.98
CA MET A 893 4.81 -22.19 53.99
C MET A 893 4.40 -22.79 52.63
N ASN A 894 4.35 -24.13 52.60
CA ASN A 894 3.75 -24.92 51.53
C ASN A 894 2.21 -24.78 51.50
N TYR A 895 1.66 -24.36 50.36
CA TYR A 895 0.23 -24.46 50.05
C TYR A 895 -0.02 -25.56 49.02
N SER A 896 -0.18 -26.81 49.47
CA SER A 896 -0.40 -27.99 48.62
C SER A 896 -1.86 -28.47 48.62
N THR A 897 -2.81 -27.62 49.00
CA THR A 897 -4.23 -27.98 49.23
C THR A 897 -5.20 -27.01 48.55
N PHE A 898 -5.31 -27.08 47.22
CA PHE A 898 -6.42 -26.50 46.46
C PHE A 898 -6.83 -27.43 45.30
N PRO A 899 -8.14 -27.64 45.02
CA PRO A 899 -8.57 -28.59 43.99
C PRO A 899 -8.16 -28.21 42.56
N SER A 900 -7.97 -29.23 41.71
CA SER A 900 -7.71 -29.06 40.28
C SER A 900 -9.03 -29.06 39.49
N ALA A 901 -9.26 -27.98 38.74
CA ALA A 901 -10.23 -27.95 37.63
C ALA A 901 -9.43 -27.73 36.34
N ALA A 902 -9.51 -28.67 35.41
CA ALA A 902 -8.65 -28.70 34.22
C ALA A 902 -9.46 -28.58 32.92
N SER A 903 -9.19 -27.54 32.13
CA SER A 903 -9.51 -27.51 30.71
C SER A 903 -8.54 -26.62 29.94
N THR A 904 -7.78 -27.25 29.05
CA THR A 904 -7.03 -26.70 27.92
C THR A 904 -7.36 -25.26 27.48
N ASP A 905 -6.34 -24.39 27.50
CA ASP A 905 -5.77 -23.92 26.23
C ASP A 905 -4.25 -23.71 26.34
N ARG A 906 -3.49 -24.02 25.29
CA ARG A 906 -2.02 -23.89 25.23
C ARG A 906 -1.63 -23.12 23.98
N ARG A 907 -1.48 -21.79 24.07
CA ARG A 907 -0.62 -20.96 23.19
C ARG A 907 -0.61 -19.47 23.61
N TYR A 908 0.35 -19.09 24.44
CA TYR A 908 1.00 -17.78 24.36
C TYR A 908 2.48 -17.94 24.72
N SER A 909 3.38 -17.39 23.90
CA SER A 909 4.83 -17.52 24.08
C SER A 909 5.39 -16.33 24.85
N ALA A 910 6.20 -16.59 25.87
CA ALA A 910 6.81 -15.54 26.69
C ALA A 910 7.78 -14.66 25.88
N HIS A 911 7.63 -13.34 26.01
CA HIS A 911 8.67 -12.35 25.75
C HIS A 911 8.64 -11.30 26.84
N SER A 912 9.76 -11.14 27.54
CA SER A 912 9.87 -10.35 28.77
C SER A 912 10.24 -8.90 28.50
N SER A 913 9.47 -7.96 29.07
CA SER A 913 9.93 -6.60 29.34
C SER A 913 9.28 -6.09 30.62
N SER A 914 10.01 -5.32 31.43
CA SER A 914 9.53 -4.82 32.74
C SER A 914 8.34 -3.85 32.62
N SER A 915 8.16 -3.21 31.46
CA SER A 915 6.99 -2.37 31.16
C SER A 915 5.74 -3.17 30.72
N GLY A 916 5.88 -4.48 30.47
CA GLY A 916 4.77 -5.36 30.10
C GLY A 916 3.80 -5.61 31.25
N ALA A 917 4.31 -6.06 32.41
CA ALA A 917 3.49 -6.45 33.56
C ALA A 917 2.59 -5.30 34.07
N GLY A 918 3.13 -4.09 34.21
CA GLY A 918 2.34 -2.91 34.58
C GLY A 918 1.25 -2.57 33.56
N LYS A 919 1.54 -2.72 32.26
CA LYS A 919 0.54 -2.51 31.19
C LYS A 919 -0.51 -3.62 31.13
N GLU A 920 -0.19 -4.86 31.50
CA GLU A 920 -1.18 -5.93 31.62
C GLU A 920 -2.06 -5.75 32.86
N VAL A 921 -1.53 -5.31 34.01
CA VAL A 921 -2.36 -4.97 35.18
C VAL A 921 -3.29 -3.79 34.88
N SER A 922 -2.81 -2.71 34.24
CA SER A 922 -3.67 -1.59 33.81
C SER A 922 -4.73 -2.04 32.81
N ARG A 923 -4.39 -2.86 31.81
CA ARG A 923 -5.36 -3.41 30.83
C ARG A 923 -6.36 -4.37 31.44
N PHE A 924 -5.93 -5.20 32.38
CA PHE A 924 -6.78 -6.14 33.11
C PHE A 924 -7.82 -5.40 33.96
N CYS A 925 -7.42 -4.32 34.63
CA CYS A 925 -8.36 -3.45 35.35
C CYS A 925 -9.28 -2.68 34.37
N TYR A 926 -8.77 -2.21 33.23
CA TYR A 926 -9.60 -1.60 32.18
C TYR A 926 -10.51 -2.57 31.40
N TRP A 927 -10.33 -3.88 31.57
CA TRP A 927 -11.18 -4.94 31.02
C TRP A 927 -12.19 -5.48 32.05
N ILE A 928 -12.05 -5.07 33.32
CA ILE A 928 -13.04 -5.27 34.38
C ILE A 928 -14.12 -4.16 34.32
N TYR A 929 -13.85 -3.08 33.58
CA TYR A 929 -14.81 -2.09 33.06
C TYR A 929 -15.23 -2.39 31.62
#